data_AF-A7SSF6-F1
#
_entry.id   AF-A7SSF6-F1
#
_cell.length_a   1.000
_cell.length_b   1.000
_cell.length_c   1.000
_cell.angle_alpha   90.00
_cell.angle_beta   90.00
_cell.angle_gamma   90.00
#
_symmetry.space_group_name_H-M   'P 1'
#
loop_
_entity.id
_entity.type
_entity.pdbx_description
1 polymer ?
#
loop_
_entity_poly.entity_id
_entity_poly.type
_entity_poly.pdbx_seq_one_letter_code
_entity_poly.pdbx_strand_id
1 'polypeptide(L)'
;MPTLLQNIFLLCLCVCSWRIGHTAKRGNIQSSEVELAYSLSDGLLRYAKAHRGRVLPDRIDLVFVLDDSHAIGQRNFQSALELTKRIVHEFSVSPSTTRVALALCGALPRLHFGLDDHVNREGTLESLCRARFRGGPRCYLGSTLDMVQESLASSSTSFDTKRLVVLVTKSAPYDSFRAIHSAKRLKLGGIKLFRVGVDADLRGAGFDRVASWPLAKHSFRITSERLGFVAALLESRGHRVKCSGNKTVYDECMRRCQCSAGQLVKCTRIRKDFPSMSLEERRRFISALIRVSTDQAFIKTYDKLTHLHPKFFDMVHNKKNFFPWHRWFILNFENFIRKIDCRVTVPYWDWSQAVSGNRIFRRSHIRDVWYPGNHGLGSNGVGKFKYVIDGPFRKGKWPIPKRAIKEAGIWLSRDFNPCNSMYLPKASHVYGKMLHYPFKNFFKFEDEVRAIHDEFHNAVGGTMMLACSSNAPEFWFHHGFLDKLWSDWQNRGAKFKFQYYHTIKTKLPGANVRGVLLVDLLRQPGRVRVALEQPKHDKEIFKPEEFNKKITDPTIIKNCGDEYLGLLVFKTVTASRPFDCNLYCLAEPDCQSTNYHPPTRMCELCNHTFASRPGCKIPKPGYIHFDSNKGSPHSHRCSNVTCKNGGRCNSTCAEDPEWSCICQPNTTGMLCEQFTGDADPSSCKEVHDRGLKKDAAYILNMEDRSVEIYCHLTVIDGCGDGGWTLAIKADGAKTTFLYESSLWTNKLAYNPSAGLTGFDNQETKLPSYWAMPFTKICIGFKVGDTLKSMTIPYTATSLYDVIADGTYRGTTQIGKTAWRSLVAGSSMQTNCNQEGFNVGGRLRVGFASNKKNPL
;
A
#
# COMPACT_ATOMS: atom_id res chain seq x y z
N MET A 1 1.43 -36.06 40.76
CA MET A 1 1.31 -37.49 40.38
C MET A 1 1.65 -37.63 38.90
N PRO A 2 2.54 -38.55 38.49
CA PRO A 2 2.80 -38.82 37.08
C PRO A 2 2.48 -40.27 36.67
N THR A 3 1.98 -40.45 35.46
CA THR A 3 1.99 -41.66 34.60
C THR A 3 1.46 -41.20 33.23
N LEU A 4 1.88 -41.61 32.03
CA LEU A 4 2.75 -42.64 31.47
C LEU A 4 2.88 -42.35 29.94
N LEU A 5 4.03 -42.72 29.33
CA LEU A 5 4.24 -43.19 27.93
C LEU A 5 3.88 -42.22 26.76
N GLN A 6 4.57 -42.15 25.61
CA GLN A 6 5.21 -43.19 24.78
C GLN A 6 6.13 -42.57 23.67
N ASN A 7 7.04 -43.40 23.14
CA ASN A 7 8.16 -43.25 22.16
C ASN A 7 7.86 -42.49 20.81
N ILE A 8 8.82 -42.00 19.99
CA ILE A 8 9.77 -42.73 19.09
C ILE A 8 10.86 -41.82 18.43
N PHE A 9 12.14 -42.25 18.57
CA PHE A 9 13.37 -42.34 17.72
C PHE A 9 13.98 -41.25 16.77
N LEU A 10 15.29 -41.00 17.06
CA LEU A 10 16.56 -40.85 16.27
C LEU A 10 16.68 -39.89 15.04
N LEU A 11 17.66 -38.98 14.85
CA LEU A 11 19.15 -38.83 14.96
C LEU A 11 19.89 -38.90 13.59
N CYS A 12 20.75 -37.88 13.38
CA CYS A 12 21.92 -37.69 12.46
C CYS A 12 21.77 -36.53 11.42
N LEU A 13 22.54 -35.42 11.48
CA LEU A 13 24.00 -35.20 11.23
C LEU A 13 24.38 -35.63 9.79
N CYS A 14 25.13 -34.92 8.92
CA CYS A 14 25.93 -33.69 8.96
C CYS A 14 26.37 -33.31 7.50
N VAL A 15 26.58 -32.01 7.24
CA VAL A 15 27.68 -31.33 6.48
C VAL A 15 28.02 -31.60 4.97
N CYS A 16 28.31 -30.48 4.29
CA CYS A 16 28.88 -30.25 2.94
C CYS A 16 30.15 -31.03 2.53
N SER A 17 30.28 -31.36 1.23
CA SER A 17 31.31 -30.80 0.30
C SER A 17 31.34 -31.46 -1.10
N TRP A 18 31.89 -30.70 -2.04
CA TRP A 18 32.16 -30.95 -3.47
C TRP A 18 32.98 -32.22 -3.83
N ARG A 19 32.67 -32.87 -4.97
CA ARG A 19 33.60 -33.13 -6.09
C ARG A 19 32.93 -33.66 -7.36
N ILE A 20 33.65 -33.45 -8.46
CA ILE A 20 33.34 -33.61 -9.89
C ILE A 20 33.37 -35.08 -10.34
N GLY A 21 32.51 -35.42 -11.30
CA GLY A 21 32.86 -36.30 -12.42
C GLY A 21 32.05 -37.59 -12.55
N HIS A 22 31.13 -37.64 -13.53
CA HIS A 22 31.13 -38.73 -14.51
C HIS A 22 30.43 -38.31 -15.81
N THR A 23 31.17 -38.44 -16.89
CA THR A 23 30.73 -38.33 -18.27
C THR A 23 29.86 -39.52 -18.66
N ALA A 24 28.68 -39.23 -19.22
CA ALA A 24 27.99 -40.11 -20.16
C ALA A 24 27.34 -39.26 -21.27
N LYS A 25 27.97 -39.26 -22.45
CA LYS A 25 27.40 -38.74 -23.69
C LYS A 25 26.34 -39.72 -24.21
N ARG A 26 25.08 -39.28 -24.29
CA ARG A 26 24.10 -39.56 -25.37
C ARG A 26 22.83 -38.72 -25.12
N GLY A 27 22.47 -37.85 -26.08
CA GLY A 27 21.16 -37.18 -26.13
C GLY A 27 21.07 -35.69 -25.78
N ASN A 28 22.05 -34.88 -26.19
CA ASN A 28 22.03 -33.42 -26.15
C ASN A 28 20.93 -32.84 -27.06
N ILE A 29 20.03 -31.99 -26.53
CA ILE A 29 19.40 -30.81 -27.19
C ILE A 29 18.40 -30.11 -26.22
N GLN A 30 17.74 -30.84 -25.30
CA GLN A 30 16.65 -30.31 -24.46
C GLN A 30 17.10 -29.57 -23.18
N SER A 31 18.33 -29.79 -22.68
CA SER A 31 18.82 -29.20 -21.42
C SER A 31 19.24 -27.72 -21.54
N SER A 32 19.86 -27.33 -22.66
CA SER A 32 20.37 -25.96 -22.86
C SER A 32 19.28 -24.92 -23.09
N GLU A 33 18.13 -25.33 -23.65
CA GLU A 33 16.99 -24.45 -23.93
C GLU A 33 16.21 -24.13 -22.66
N VAL A 34 16.06 -25.14 -21.81
CA VAL A 34 15.48 -25.01 -20.48
C VAL A 34 16.34 -24.06 -19.65
N GLU A 35 17.67 -24.23 -19.67
CA GLU A 35 18.63 -23.33 -19.01
C GLU A 35 18.53 -21.88 -19.52
N LEU A 36 18.45 -21.69 -20.83
CA LEU A 36 18.26 -20.37 -21.44
C LEU A 36 16.94 -19.73 -21.02
N ALA A 37 15.83 -20.46 -21.03
CA ALA A 37 14.53 -19.96 -20.58
C ALA A 37 14.54 -19.64 -19.08
N TYR A 38 15.24 -20.42 -18.26
CA TYR A 38 15.47 -20.10 -16.85
C TYR A 38 16.30 -18.82 -16.69
N SER A 39 17.34 -18.64 -17.50
CA SER A 39 18.20 -17.45 -17.44
C SER A 39 17.46 -16.18 -17.88
N LEU A 40 16.66 -16.24 -18.96
CA LEU A 40 15.76 -15.13 -19.33
C LEU A 40 14.74 -14.86 -18.23
N SER A 41 14.20 -15.91 -17.61
CA SER A 41 13.24 -15.78 -16.50
C SER A 41 13.87 -15.14 -15.25
N ASP A 42 15.07 -15.54 -14.86
CA ASP A 42 15.79 -14.96 -13.72
C ASP A 42 16.31 -13.54 -14.04
N GLY A 43 16.72 -13.29 -15.27
CA GLY A 43 17.23 -12.02 -15.75
C GLY A 43 16.14 -10.95 -15.88
N LEU A 44 15.17 -11.18 -16.76
CA LEU A 44 14.16 -10.20 -17.18
C LEU A 44 12.81 -10.41 -16.48
N LEU A 45 12.28 -11.65 -16.45
CA LEU A 45 10.93 -11.88 -15.93
C LEU A 45 10.82 -11.73 -14.41
N ARG A 46 11.93 -11.74 -13.67
CA ARG A 46 11.92 -11.40 -12.24
C ARG A 46 11.28 -10.04 -11.96
N TYR A 47 11.42 -9.09 -12.89
CA TYR A 47 10.83 -7.74 -12.76
C TYR A 47 9.30 -7.75 -12.92
N ALA A 48 8.74 -8.75 -13.61
CA ALA A 48 7.30 -8.85 -13.79
C ALA A 48 6.56 -9.28 -12.50
N LYS A 49 7.29 -9.86 -11.53
CA LYS A 49 6.72 -10.41 -10.30
C LYS A 49 6.47 -9.32 -9.26
N ALA A 50 5.44 -9.53 -8.43
CA ALA A 50 5.21 -8.72 -7.24
C ALA A 50 6.26 -9.04 -6.15
N HIS A 51 6.86 -8.02 -5.55
CA HIS A 51 7.78 -8.15 -4.42
C HIS A 51 7.03 -8.27 -3.08
N ARG A 52 7.62 -8.96 -2.09
CA ARG A 52 7.00 -9.18 -0.76
C ARG A 52 6.56 -7.84 -0.15
N GLY A 53 5.27 -7.74 0.20
CA GLY A 53 4.66 -6.54 0.77
C GLY A 53 4.02 -5.57 -0.23
N ARG A 54 4.24 -5.72 -1.55
CA ARG A 54 3.59 -4.87 -2.58
C ARG A 54 2.37 -5.55 -3.19
N VAL A 55 1.30 -4.78 -3.42
CA VAL A 55 0.06 -5.29 -4.05
C VAL A 55 0.15 -5.34 -5.58
N LEU A 56 0.94 -4.44 -6.18
CA LEU A 56 1.22 -4.41 -7.62
C LEU A 56 2.72 -4.67 -7.87
N PRO A 57 3.10 -5.20 -9.04
CA PRO A 57 4.49 -5.24 -9.49
C PRO A 57 5.10 -3.84 -9.58
N ASP A 58 6.43 -3.79 -9.69
CA ASP A 58 7.15 -2.53 -9.83
C ASP A 58 6.73 -1.77 -11.10
N ARG A 59 6.83 -0.43 -11.05
CA ARG A 59 6.64 0.40 -12.24
C ARG A 59 7.80 0.19 -13.20
N ILE A 60 7.49 -0.21 -14.43
CA ILE A 60 8.48 -0.63 -15.42
C ILE A 60 8.20 0.06 -16.76
N ASP A 61 9.25 0.63 -17.34
CA ASP A 61 9.29 0.98 -18.76
C ASP A 61 10.08 -0.09 -19.50
N LEU A 62 9.38 -0.86 -20.32
CA LEU A 62 9.93 -1.99 -21.08
C LEU A 62 9.98 -1.63 -22.56
N VAL A 63 11.18 -1.34 -23.05
CA VAL A 63 11.41 -0.98 -24.46
C VAL A 63 11.99 -2.16 -25.21
N PHE A 64 11.35 -2.58 -26.29
CA PHE A 64 11.91 -3.56 -27.21
C PHE A 64 12.60 -2.86 -28.38
N VAL A 65 13.80 -3.31 -28.73
CA VAL A 65 14.48 -2.93 -29.96
C VAL A 65 14.61 -4.20 -30.81
N LEU A 66 13.89 -4.26 -31.92
CA LEU A 66 13.96 -5.40 -32.84
C LEU A 66 14.71 -5.00 -34.09
N ASP A 67 15.73 -5.78 -34.44
CA ASP A 67 16.40 -5.72 -35.73
C ASP A 67 15.38 -6.03 -36.84
N ASP A 68 15.24 -5.15 -37.83
CA ASP A 68 14.39 -5.36 -39.01
C ASP A 68 15.19 -5.29 -40.32
N SER A 69 16.51 -5.54 -40.25
CA SER A 69 17.43 -5.54 -41.40
C SER A 69 17.44 -6.86 -42.20
N HIS A 70 18.04 -6.86 -43.38
CA HIS A 70 18.25 -8.08 -44.18
C HIS A 70 19.13 -9.11 -43.46
N ALA A 71 20.01 -8.70 -42.54
CA ALA A 71 20.86 -9.62 -41.79
C ALA A 71 20.04 -10.56 -40.89
N ILE A 72 19.00 -10.04 -40.22
CA ILE A 72 18.07 -10.87 -39.44
C ILE A 72 17.14 -11.67 -40.36
N GLY A 73 16.60 -11.02 -41.40
CA GLY A 73 15.66 -11.61 -42.36
C GLY A 73 14.22 -11.70 -41.84
N GLN A 74 13.25 -11.78 -42.77
CA GLN A 74 11.81 -11.78 -42.49
C GLN A 74 11.39 -12.84 -41.46
N ARG A 75 11.85 -14.10 -41.64
CA ARG A 75 11.44 -15.22 -40.78
C ARG A 75 11.84 -15.00 -39.33
N ASN A 76 13.09 -14.58 -39.10
CA ASN A 76 13.60 -14.34 -37.75
C ASN A 76 13.01 -13.08 -37.13
N PHE A 77 12.70 -12.05 -37.93
CA PHE A 77 11.94 -10.90 -37.46
C PHE A 77 10.56 -11.30 -36.92
N GLN A 78 9.84 -12.18 -37.61
CA GLN A 78 8.56 -12.71 -37.12
C GLN A 78 8.73 -13.52 -35.83
N SER A 79 9.76 -14.36 -35.75
CA SER A 79 10.09 -15.08 -34.52
C SER A 79 10.42 -14.12 -33.37
N ALA A 80 11.17 -13.05 -33.63
CA ALA A 80 11.51 -12.03 -32.63
C ALA A 80 10.26 -11.29 -32.13
N LEU A 81 9.34 -10.94 -33.03
CA LEU A 81 8.03 -10.39 -32.65
C LEU A 81 7.23 -11.35 -31.78
N GLU A 82 7.24 -12.64 -32.10
CA GLU A 82 6.55 -13.65 -31.29
C GLU A 82 7.14 -13.77 -29.88
N LEU A 83 8.47 -13.82 -29.78
CA LEU A 83 9.15 -13.77 -28.48
C LEU A 83 8.77 -12.50 -27.69
N THR A 84 8.76 -11.33 -28.34
CA THR A 84 8.34 -10.07 -27.72
C THR A 84 6.91 -10.12 -27.20
N LYS A 85 5.95 -10.65 -27.98
CA LYS A 85 4.56 -10.80 -27.54
C LYS A 85 4.48 -11.66 -26.29
N ARG A 86 5.21 -12.78 -26.26
CA ARG A 86 5.23 -13.68 -25.11
C ARG A 86 5.85 -13.05 -23.88
N ILE A 87 6.94 -12.31 -24.03
CA ILE A 87 7.49 -11.52 -22.90
C ILE A 87 6.43 -10.52 -22.41
N VAL A 88 5.77 -9.78 -23.30
CA VAL A 88 4.71 -8.83 -22.93
C VAL A 88 3.54 -9.53 -22.22
N HIS A 89 3.23 -10.77 -22.58
CA HIS A 89 2.22 -11.58 -21.91
C HIS A 89 2.53 -11.86 -20.45
N GLU A 90 3.80 -11.82 -20.03
CA GLU A 90 4.26 -12.10 -18.67
C GLU A 90 4.25 -10.87 -17.75
N PHE A 91 4.06 -9.66 -18.30
CA PHE A 91 4.02 -8.42 -17.51
C PHE A 91 2.58 -7.92 -17.31
N SER A 92 2.33 -7.31 -16.16
CA SER A 92 1.11 -6.54 -15.91
C SER A 92 1.17 -5.22 -16.68
N VAL A 93 0.75 -5.22 -17.95
CA VAL A 93 0.78 -4.02 -18.82
C VAL A 93 -0.35 -3.06 -18.48
N SER A 94 0.01 -1.89 -17.95
CA SER A 94 -0.87 -0.77 -17.63
C SER A 94 -0.02 0.49 -17.36
N PRO A 95 -0.57 1.71 -17.54
CA PRO A 95 0.18 2.94 -17.28
C PRO A 95 0.72 3.10 -15.85
N SER A 96 0.16 2.39 -14.86
CA SER A 96 0.64 2.40 -13.47
C SER A 96 1.58 1.25 -13.09
N THR A 97 1.83 0.30 -13.99
CA THR A 97 2.68 -0.87 -13.76
C THR A 97 3.70 -0.95 -14.89
N THR A 98 3.49 -1.78 -15.92
CA THR A 98 4.40 -1.88 -17.06
C THR A 98 3.89 -1.10 -18.26
N ARG A 99 4.69 -0.15 -18.76
CA ARG A 99 4.51 0.50 -20.06
C ARG A 99 5.47 -0.12 -21.06
N VAL A 100 5.03 -0.24 -22.31
CA VAL A 100 5.78 -0.95 -23.35
C VAL A 100 5.99 -0.01 -24.54
N ALA A 101 7.19 -0.03 -25.10
CA ALA A 101 7.51 0.63 -26.36
C ALA A 101 8.21 -0.36 -27.32
N LEU A 102 8.07 -0.12 -28.63
CA LEU A 102 8.78 -0.89 -29.65
C LEU A 102 9.51 0.07 -30.59
N ALA A 103 10.84 -0.05 -30.64
CA ALA A 103 11.70 0.55 -31.64
C ALA A 103 12.16 -0.53 -32.64
N LEU A 104 12.25 -0.15 -33.91
CA LEU A 104 12.70 -1.02 -34.99
C LEU A 104 14.04 -0.51 -35.51
N CYS A 105 15.03 -1.40 -35.53
CA CYS A 105 16.41 -1.12 -35.89
C CYS A 105 16.68 -1.56 -37.33
N GLY A 106 16.64 -0.59 -38.23
CA GLY A 106 16.99 -0.75 -39.64
C GLY A 106 17.90 0.38 -40.11
N ALA A 107 17.97 0.59 -41.43
CA ALA A 107 18.73 1.69 -42.03
C ALA A 107 18.20 3.08 -41.58
N LEU A 108 16.88 3.16 -41.38
CA LEU A 108 16.20 4.30 -40.79
C LEU A 108 15.50 3.83 -39.51
N PRO A 109 16.16 3.96 -38.34
CA PRO A 109 15.56 3.63 -37.06
C PRO A 109 14.23 4.33 -36.86
N ARG A 110 13.26 3.66 -36.23
CA ARG A 110 11.95 4.26 -35.93
C ARG A 110 11.33 3.72 -34.66
N LEU A 111 10.61 4.59 -33.97
CA LEU A 111 9.71 4.22 -32.89
C LEU A 111 8.38 3.77 -33.51
N HIS A 112 8.04 2.49 -33.39
CA HIS A 112 6.77 1.96 -33.87
C HIS A 112 5.60 2.40 -32.97
N PHE A 113 5.82 2.38 -31.65
CA PHE A 113 4.97 3.01 -30.64
C PHE A 113 5.78 3.31 -29.39
N GLY A 114 5.43 4.39 -28.69
CA GLY A 114 6.05 4.85 -27.45
C GLY A 114 5.36 4.31 -26.19
N LEU A 115 5.94 4.65 -25.03
CA LEU A 115 5.51 4.14 -23.72
C LEU A 115 4.09 4.55 -23.31
N ASP A 116 3.60 5.68 -23.82
CA ASP A 116 2.30 6.24 -23.45
C ASP A 116 1.19 5.95 -24.49
N ASP A 117 1.50 5.20 -25.55
CA ASP A 117 0.55 4.94 -26.66
C ASP A 117 -0.51 3.87 -26.32
N HIS A 118 -0.22 2.99 -25.35
CA HIS A 118 -1.10 1.87 -24.99
C HIS A 118 -1.41 1.83 -23.49
N VAL A 119 -2.66 1.53 -23.15
CA VAL A 119 -3.17 1.55 -21.76
C VAL A 119 -3.44 0.17 -21.17
N ASN A 120 -3.19 -0.89 -21.93
CA ASN A 120 -3.38 -2.28 -21.54
C ASN A 120 -2.59 -3.23 -22.45
N ARG A 121 -2.47 -4.49 -22.03
CA ARG A 121 -1.80 -5.56 -22.77
C ARG A 121 -2.41 -5.78 -24.16
N GLU A 122 -3.73 -5.82 -24.26
CA GLU A 122 -4.45 -6.15 -25.50
C GLU A 122 -4.15 -5.17 -26.64
N GLY A 123 -4.09 -3.86 -26.34
CA GLY A 123 -3.71 -2.81 -27.27
C GLY A 123 -2.24 -2.91 -27.68
N THR A 124 -1.35 -3.17 -26.72
CA THR A 124 0.08 -3.40 -26.98
C THR A 124 0.30 -4.58 -27.92
N LEU A 125 -0.33 -5.74 -27.64
CA LEU A 125 -0.22 -6.94 -28.46
C LEU A 125 -0.77 -6.73 -29.88
N GLU A 126 -1.89 -6.02 -30.01
CA GLU A 126 -2.41 -5.63 -31.33
C GLU A 126 -1.40 -4.78 -32.10
N SER A 127 -0.77 -3.80 -31.45
CA SER A 127 0.24 -2.96 -32.10
C SER A 127 1.47 -3.76 -32.51
N LEU A 128 1.92 -4.70 -31.68
CA LEU A 128 3.01 -5.62 -32.03
C LEU A 128 2.67 -6.44 -33.28
N CYS A 129 1.42 -6.90 -33.43
CA CYS A 129 0.97 -7.61 -34.64
C CYS A 129 0.98 -6.72 -35.91
N ARG A 130 0.96 -5.39 -35.78
CA ARG A 130 1.02 -4.45 -36.90
C ARG A 130 2.44 -4.04 -37.29
N ALA A 131 3.45 -4.44 -36.50
CA ALA A 131 4.84 -4.21 -36.85
C ALA A 131 5.21 -5.02 -38.10
N ARG A 132 5.67 -4.32 -39.15
CA ARG A 132 6.10 -4.92 -40.42
C ARG A 132 7.61 -4.86 -40.56
N PHE A 133 8.18 -5.95 -41.06
CA PHE A 133 9.57 -5.99 -41.53
C PHE A 133 9.71 -5.06 -42.73
N ARG A 134 10.73 -4.20 -42.71
CA ARG A 134 11.06 -3.34 -43.85
C ARG A 134 12.21 -3.87 -44.67
N GLY A 135 13.14 -4.57 -44.03
CA GLY A 135 14.41 -4.88 -44.66
C GLY A 135 15.28 -3.63 -44.81
N GLY A 136 16.39 -3.79 -45.51
CA GLY A 136 17.44 -2.79 -45.62
C GLY A 136 18.80 -3.35 -45.22
N PRO A 137 19.88 -2.66 -45.58
CA PRO A 137 21.22 -3.24 -45.57
C PRO A 137 21.71 -3.62 -44.17
N ARG A 138 21.46 -2.79 -43.15
CA ARG A 138 22.02 -2.96 -41.79
C ARG A 138 21.11 -2.36 -40.70
N CYS A 139 21.23 -2.86 -39.46
CA CYS A 139 20.66 -2.25 -38.25
C CYS A 139 21.64 -1.23 -37.65
N TYR A 140 21.21 0.04 -37.56
CA TYR A 140 21.96 1.13 -36.93
C TYR A 140 21.60 1.22 -35.44
N LEU A 141 22.22 0.36 -34.64
CA LEU A 141 21.84 0.16 -33.24
C LEU A 141 22.13 1.40 -32.38
N GLY A 142 23.26 2.07 -32.57
CA GLY A 142 23.59 3.29 -31.84
C GLY A 142 22.58 4.41 -32.05
N SER A 143 22.23 4.69 -33.30
CA SER A 143 21.17 5.66 -33.62
C SER A 143 19.81 5.25 -33.04
N THR A 144 19.49 3.95 -33.04
CA THR A 144 18.25 3.43 -32.44
C THR A 144 18.25 3.61 -30.92
N LEU A 145 19.38 3.37 -30.25
CA LEU A 145 19.53 3.56 -28.81
C LEU A 145 19.43 5.04 -28.40
N ASP A 146 19.92 5.96 -29.24
CA ASP A 146 19.75 7.40 -29.02
C ASP A 146 18.26 7.79 -29.08
N MET A 147 17.52 7.30 -30.07
CA MET A 147 16.07 7.50 -30.14
C MET A 147 15.32 6.90 -28.94
N VAL A 148 15.72 5.71 -28.49
CA VAL A 148 15.15 5.08 -27.27
C VAL A 148 15.42 5.95 -26.05
N GLN A 149 16.62 6.53 -25.95
CA GLN A 149 16.95 7.45 -24.86
C GLN A 149 16.05 8.69 -24.85
N GLU A 150 15.82 9.30 -26.01
CA GLU A 150 14.91 10.44 -26.15
C GLU A 150 13.48 10.07 -25.76
N SER A 151 13.00 8.91 -26.21
CA SER A 151 11.68 8.39 -25.84
C SER A 151 11.56 8.21 -24.32
N LEU A 152 12.57 7.62 -23.67
CA LEU A 152 12.62 7.43 -22.22
C LEU A 152 12.73 8.75 -21.44
N ALA A 153 13.44 9.75 -21.99
CA ALA A 153 13.57 11.08 -21.39
C ALA A 153 12.28 11.91 -21.52
N SER A 154 11.55 11.75 -22.62
CA SER A 154 10.27 12.43 -22.87
C SER A 154 9.11 11.90 -22.02
N SER A 155 9.30 10.73 -21.40
CA SER A 155 8.27 10.07 -20.60
C SER A 155 8.08 10.76 -19.24
N SER A 156 6.82 11.07 -18.94
CA SER A 156 6.33 11.81 -17.75
C SER A 156 6.40 11.07 -16.39
N THR A 157 7.41 10.23 -16.13
CA THR A 157 7.42 9.34 -14.95
C THR A 157 8.43 9.63 -13.85
N SER A 158 7.97 9.31 -12.62
CA SER A 158 8.63 9.38 -11.31
C SER A 158 9.99 8.68 -11.25
N PHE A 159 10.84 9.17 -10.34
CA PHE A 159 12.16 8.65 -9.96
C PHE A 159 12.19 7.14 -9.59
N ASP A 160 11.07 6.48 -9.27
CA ASP A 160 11.03 5.05 -8.87
C ASP A 160 10.70 4.06 -10.02
N THR A 161 10.65 4.52 -11.28
CA THR A 161 10.36 3.65 -12.42
C THR A 161 11.60 2.88 -12.88
N LYS A 162 11.54 1.54 -12.91
CA LYS A 162 12.62 0.70 -13.46
C LYS A 162 12.56 0.73 -14.99
N ARG A 163 13.70 0.95 -15.65
CA ARG A 163 13.76 1.05 -17.11
C ARG A 163 14.57 -0.11 -17.69
N LEU A 164 13.95 -0.87 -18.57
CA LEU A 164 14.50 -2.07 -19.18
C LEU A 164 14.44 -1.91 -20.71
N VAL A 165 15.54 -2.19 -21.39
CA VAL A 165 15.58 -2.27 -22.85
C VAL A 165 15.98 -3.67 -23.25
N VAL A 166 15.17 -4.32 -24.10
CA VAL A 166 15.41 -5.67 -24.62
C VAL A 166 15.74 -5.56 -26.10
N LEU A 167 16.98 -5.87 -26.45
CA LEU A 167 17.51 -5.84 -27.81
C LEU A 167 17.43 -7.25 -28.40
N VAL A 168 16.71 -7.44 -29.51
CA VAL A 168 16.69 -8.69 -30.26
C VAL A 168 17.35 -8.45 -31.61
N THR A 169 18.61 -8.87 -31.74
CA THR A 169 19.45 -8.55 -32.91
C THR A 169 20.24 -9.77 -33.39
N LYS A 170 20.55 -9.83 -34.70
CA LYS A 170 21.36 -10.94 -35.26
C LYS A 170 22.85 -10.62 -35.31
N SER A 171 23.22 -9.50 -35.93
CA SER A 171 24.62 -9.16 -36.19
C SER A 171 25.22 -8.18 -35.17
N ALA A 172 26.55 -7.98 -35.25
CA ALA A 172 27.24 -6.95 -34.49
C ALA A 172 26.66 -5.59 -34.87
N PRO A 173 26.56 -4.63 -33.94
CA PRO A 173 26.16 -3.28 -34.31
C PRO A 173 27.11 -2.77 -35.38
N TYR A 174 26.57 -2.39 -36.54
CA TYR A 174 27.40 -1.87 -37.62
C TYR A 174 28.12 -0.58 -37.18
N ASP A 175 27.41 0.24 -36.40
CA ASP A 175 27.91 1.42 -35.72
C ASP A 175 28.42 1.09 -34.31
N SER A 176 29.26 0.06 -34.18
CA SER A 176 29.71 -0.51 -32.89
C SER A 176 30.20 0.54 -31.88
N PHE A 177 30.95 1.56 -32.31
CA PHE A 177 31.43 2.62 -31.41
C PHE A 177 30.27 3.46 -30.83
N ARG A 178 29.36 3.93 -31.69
CA ARG A 178 28.18 4.69 -31.27
C ARG A 178 27.26 3.83 -30.40
N ALA A 179 27.01 2.59 -30.80
CA ALA A 179 26.19 1.65 -30.03
C ALA A 179 26.74 1.42 -28.61
N ILE A 180 28.06 1.23 -28.46
CA ILE A 180 28.70 1.10 -27.14
C ILE A 180 28.56 2.39 -26.33
N HIS A 181 28.73 3.56 -26.95
CA HIS A 181 28.63 4.85 -26.26
C HIS A 181 27.19 5.15 -25.79
N SER A 182 26.20 4.99 -26.66
CA SER A 182 24.78 5.14 -26.33
C SER A 182 24.35 4.12 -25.28
N ALA A 183 24.79 2.86 -25.38
CA ALA A 183 24.53 1.85 -24.36
C ALA A 183 25.17 2.19 -23.01
N LYS A 184 26.39 2.73 -23.00
CA LYS A 184 27.05 3.21 -21.78
C LYS A 184 26.24 4.34 -21.14
N ARG A 185 25.77 5.31 -21.93
CA ARG A 185 24.94 6.43 -21.46
C ARG A 185 23.63 5.95 -20.85
N LEU A 186 22.93 5.03 -21.50
CA LEU A 186 21.70 4.40 -20.97
C LEU A 186 21.98 3.67 -19.65
N LYS A 187 23.06 2.88 -19.58
CA LYS A 187 23.44 2.12 -18.36
C LYS A 187 23.79 3.05 -17.19
N LEU A 188 24.51 4.15 -17.44
CA LEU A 188 24.81 5.18 -16.43
C LEU A 188 23.52 5.88 -15.94
N GLY A 189 22.52 6.01 -16.80
CA GLY A 189 21.17 6.48 -16.44
C GLY A 189 20.30 5.45 -15.69
N GLY A 190 20.88 4.34 -15.22
CA GLY A 190 20.17 3.31 -14.45
C GLY A 190 19.33 2.34 -15.29
N ILE A 191 19.44 2.38 -16.62
CA ILE A 191 18.65 1.54 -17.54
C ILE A 191 19.35 0.19 -17.70
N LYS A 192 18.58 -0.91 -17.54
CA LYS A 192 19.10 -2.27 -17.74
C LYS A 192 18.91 -2.69 -19.19
N LEU A 193 20.01 -3.07 -19.84
CA LEU A 193 20.05 -3.49 -21.24
C LEU A 193 20.16 -5.02 -21.29
N PHE A 194 19.12 -5.67 -21.77
CA PHE A 194 19.06 -7.09 -22.08
C PHE A 194 19.29 -7.28 -23.58
N ARG A 195 20.08 -8.28 -23.93
CA ARG A 195 20.37 -8.64 -25.32
C ARG A 195 19.96 -10.08 -25.56
N VAL A 196 19.23 -10.31 -26.64
CA VAL A 196 18.89 -11.61 -27.21
C VAL A 196 19.50 -11.66 -28.61
N GLY A 197 20.65 -12.32 -28.74
CA GLY A 197 21.36 -12.51 -30.01
C GLY A 197 20.79 -13.68 -30.79
N VAL A 198 20.30 -13.45 -32.02
CA VAL A 198 19.76 -14.49 -32.92
C VAL A 198 20.82 -14.94 -33.91
N ASP A 199 21.26 -16.20 -33.86
CA ASP A 199 22.36 -16.74 -34.69
C ASP A 199 23.65 -15.89 -34.66
N ALA A 200 23.93 -15.26 -33.51
CA ALA A 200 25.07 -14.35 -33.38
C ALA A 200 26.41 -15.10 -33.28
N ASP A 201 27.36 -14.80 -34.17
CA ASP A 201 28.71 -15.38 -34.19
C ASP A 201 29.59 -14.83 -33.04
N LEU A 202 30.42 -15.70 -32.46
CA LEU A 202 31.21 -15.48 -31.24
C LEU A 202 32.46 -14.61 -31.45
N ARG A 203 32.85 -14.34 -32.69
CA ARG A 203 34.16 -13.76 -33.02
C ARG A 203 34.21 -12.23 -33.06
N GLY A 204 33.07 -11.54 -32.93
CA GLY A 204 33.03 -10.07 -32.98
C GLY A 204 33.40 -9.42 -31.64
N ALA A 205 34.55 -8.76 -31.54
CA ALA A 205 34.90 -7.93 -30.39
C ALA A 205 33.92 -6.73 -30.28
N GLY A 206 32.99 -6.76 -29.31
CA GLY A 206 32.09 -5.63 -29.02
C GLY A 206 30.66 -5.99 -28.60
N PHE A 207 30.20 -7.21 -28.88
CA PHE A 207 28.80 -7.63 -28.70
C PHE A 207 28.27 -7.61 -27.27
N ASP A 208 29.07 -8.09 -26.31
CA ASP A 208 28.63 -8.17 -24.91
C ASP A 208 28.77 -6.82 -24.18
N ARG A 209 29.43 -5.83 -24.79
CA ARG A 209 29.65 -4.50 -24.19
C ARG A 209 28.38 -3.63 -24.17
N VAL A 210 27.37 -3.98 -24.97
CA VAL A 210 26.06 -3.30 -24.99
C VAL A 210 25.21 -3.75 -23.80
N ALA A 211 25.17 -5.04 -23.51
CA ALA A 211 24.38 -5.58 -22.39
C ALA A 211 24.85 -5.04 -21.02
N SER A 212 23.97 -5.15 -20.02
CA SER A 212 24.30 -4.84 -18.62
C SER A 212 25.05 -6.00 -17.95
N TRP A 213 25.85 -5.70 -16.93
CA TRP A 213 26.42 -6.73 -16.05
C TRP A 213 25.40 -7.18 -14.98
N PRO A 214 25.43 -8.45 -14.53
CA PRO A 214 26.25 -9.54 -15.06
C PRO A 214 25.74 -10.09 -16.39
N LEU A 215 26.65 -10.41 -17.32
CA LEU A 215 26.30 -10.88 -18.67
C LEU A 215 25.45 -12.14 -18.67
N ALA A 216 25.71 -13.07 -17.74
CA ALA A 216 24.93 -14.31 -17.61
C ALA A 216 23.43 -14.07 -17.38
N LYS A 217 23.02 -12.87 -16.92
CA LYS A 217 21.61 -12.50 -16.69
C LYS A 217 21.05 -11.50 -17.69
N HIS A 218 21.86 -10.99 -18.62
CA HIS A 218 21.48 -9.89 -19.52
C HIS A 218 21.93 -10.08 -20.97
N SER A 219 22.76 -11.07 -21.29
CA SER A 219 23.17 -11.41 -22.66
C SER A 219 22.83 -12.87 -22.92
N PHE A 220 21.90 -13.09 -23.83
CA PHE A 220 21.36 -14.40 -24.18
C PHE A 220 21.63 -14.69 -25.66
N ARG A 221 21.96 -15.94 -25.99
CA ARG A 221 22.21 -16.39 -27.35
C ARG A 221 21.19 -17.46 -27.71
N ILE A 222 20.51 -17.28 -28.85
CA ILE A 222 19.44 -18.17 -29.31
C ILE A 222 19.67 -18.43 -30.80
N THR A 223 19.50 -19.67 -31.25
CA THR A 223 19.45 -19.95 -32.69
C THR A 223 18.06 -19.62 -33.24
N SER A 224 17.99 -19.22 -34.50
CA SER A 224 16.74 -18.88 -35.20
C SER A 224 15.67 -19.97 -35.09
N GLU A 225 16.08 -21.24 -35.18
CA GLU A 225 15.20 -22.40 -35.06
C GLU A 225 14.57 -22.55 -33.67
N ARG A 226 15.26 -22.06 -32.62
CA ARG A 226 14.85 -22.26 -31.22
C ARG A 226 14.08 -21.08 -30.64
N LEU A 227 13.98 -19.96 -31.35
CA LEU A 227 13.32 -18.76 -30.83
C LEU A 227 11.85 -19.01 -30.45
N GLY A 228 11.12 -19.74 -31.30
CA GLY A 228 9.73 -20.11 -31.04
C GLY A 228 9.58 -21.05 -29.84
N PHE A 229 10.55 -21.95 -29.62
CA PHE A 229 10.56 -22.89 -28.50
C PHE A 229 10.88 -22.20 -27.16
N VAL A 230 11.81 -21.26 -27.12
CA VAL A 230 12.08 -20.47 -25.90
C VAL A 230 10.87 -19.63 -25.55
N ALA A 231 10.20 -19.05 -26.56
CA ALA A 231 8.94 -18.35 -26.39
C ALA A 231 7.87 -19.30 -25.75
N ALA A 232 7.76 -20.54 -26.25
CA ALA A 232 7.25 -21.75 -25.58
C ALA A 232 7.28 -21.72 -24.04
N LEU A 233 8.52 -21.79 -23.55
CA LEU A 233 8.84 -22.09 -22.17
C LEU A 233 8.65 -20.93 -21.19
N LEU A 234 8.51 -19.69 -21.68
CA LEU A 234 8.37 -18.50 -20.83
C LEU A 234 6.96 -18.31 -20.27
N GLU A 235 5.97 -19.06 -20.77
CA GLU A 235 4.57 -18.93 -20.36
C GLU A 235 4.37 -19.08 -18.85
N SER A 236 3.64 -18.14 -18.26
CA SER A 236 3.26 -18.08 -16.84
C SER A 236 4.42 -17.97 -15.84
N ARG A 237 5.63 -17.61 -16.29
CA ARG A 237 6.80 -17.46 -15.42
C ARG A 237 6.91 -16.07 -14.78
N GLY A 238 6.29 -15.04 -15.35
CA GLY A 238 6.30 -13.66 -14.83
C GLY A 238 5.07 -13.30 -13.98
N HIS A 239 3.94 -13.95 -14.22
CA HIS A 239 2.70 -13.71 -13.46
C HIS A 239 2.62 -14.50 -12.15
N ARG A 240 1.95 -13.91 -11.15
CA ARG A 240 1.59 -14.62 -9.91
C ARG A 240 0.30 -15.45 -10.08
N VAL A 241 -0.59 -15.01 -10.99
CA VAL A 241 -1.87 -15.64 -11.25
C VAL A 241 -1.69 -16.83 -12.20
N LYS A 242 -1.80 -18.05 -11.66
CA LYS A 242 -1.82 -19.27 -12.49
C LYS A 242 -3.16 -19.35 -13.22
N CYS A 243 -3.11 -19.52 -14.54
CA CYS A 243 -4.28 -19.58 -15.41
C CYS A 243 -4.41 -21.00 -15.98
N SER A 244 -5.44 -21.73 -15.56
CA SER A 244 -5.72 -23.09 -16.05
C SER A 244 -7.21 -23.36 -16.17
N GLY A 245 -7.60 -24.06 -17.24
CA GLY A 245 -9.01 -24.32 -17.61
C GLY A 245 -9.76 -23.06 -18.10
N ASN A 246 -11.03 -23.22 -18.47
CA ASN A 246 -11.91 -22.12 -18.95
C ASN A 246 -12.49 -21.26 -17.80
N LYS A 247 -11.73 -21.04 -16.72
CA LYS A 247 -12.19 -20.27 -15.56
C LYS A 247 -12.06 -18.75 -15.78
N THR A 248 -12.87 -18.00 -15.05
CA THR A 248 -12.73 -16.54 -14.94
C THR A 248 -11.82 -16.22 -13.76
N VAL A 249 -10.82 -15.38 -13.98
CA VAL A 249 -9.83 -14.98 -12.96
C VAL A 249 -9.62 -13.46 -13.00
N TYR A 250 -9.08 -12.90 -11.92
CA TYR A 250 -8.71 -11.48 -11.88
C TYR A 250 -7.20 -11.32 -12.04
N ASP A 251 -6.78 -10.39 -12.89
CA ASP A 251 -5.37 -10.03 -13.00
C ASP A 251 -4.92 -9.09 -11.86
N GLU A 252 -3.63 -8.74 -11.83
CA GLU A 252 -3.04 -7.86 -10.82
C GLU A 252 -3.71 -6.46 -10.78
N CYS A 253 -4.28 -6.04 -11.92
CA CYS A 253 -5.03 -4.81 -12.08
C CYS A 253 -6.54 -4.97 -11.82
N MET A 254 -6.96 -6.06 -11.18
CA MET A 254 -8.36 -6.36 -10.84
C MET A 254 -9.30 -6.37 -12.05
N ARG A 255 -8.78 -6.65 -13.26
CA ARG A 255 -9.60 -6.87 -14.45
C ARG A 255 -10.06 -8.32 -14.47
N ARG A 256 -11.32 -8.54 -14.83
CA ARG A 256 -11.90 -9.87 -14.99
C ARG A 256 -11.48 -10.46 -16.34
N CYS A 257 -10.65 -11.48 -16.32
CA CYS A 257 -10.08 -12.15 -17.50
C CYS A 257 -10.64 -13.57 -17.67
N GLN A 258 -10.68 -14.04 -18.91
CA GLN A 258 -10.92 -15.45 -19.24
C GLN A 258 -9.57 -16.15 -19.38
N CYS A 259 -9.49 -17.40 -18.91
CA CYS A 259 -8.34 -18.26 -19.17
C CYS A 259 -8.50 -19.02 -20.48
N SER A 260 -7.48 -18.94 -21.34
CA SER A 260 -7.42 -19.67 -22.62
C SER A 260 -5.97 -20.07 -22.90
N ALA A 261 -5.70 -21.37 -23.05
CA ALA A 261 -4.35 -21.90 -23.32
C ALA A 261 -3.27 -21.36 -22.35
N GLY A 262 -3.55 -21.36 -21.04
CA GLY A 262 -2.61 -20.86 -20.03
C GLY A 262 -2.48 -19.33 -19.96
N GLN A 263 -3.14 -18.59 -20.86
CA GLN A 263 -3.04 -17.14 -20.97
C GLN A 263 -4.32 -16.43 -20.55
N LEU A 264 -4.13 -15.25 -19.95
CA LEU A 264 -5.20 -14.33 -19.59
C LEU A 264 -5.65 -13.55 -20.85
N VAL A 265 -6.87 -13.82 -21.30
CA VAL A 265 -7.47 -13.19 -22.48
C VAL A 265 -8.77 -12.46 -22.13
N LYS A 266 -9.20 -11.55 -23.01
CA LYS A 266 -10.46 -10.79 -22.88
C LYS A 266 -10.64 -10.11 -21.51
N CYS A 267 -9.55 -9.60 -20.93
CA CYS A 267 -9.57 -8.91 -19.64
C CYS A 267 -10.46 -7.67 -19.68
N THR A 268 -11.40 -7.59 -18.74
CA THR A 268 -12.49 -6.62 -18.72
C THR A 268 -12.46 -5.84 -17.41
N ARG A 269 -12.48 -4.51 -17.52
CA ARG A 269 -12.60 -3.60 -16.36
C ARG A 269 -14.04 -3.61 -15.86
N ILE A 270 -14.22 -3.71 -14.55
CA ILE A 270 -15.55 -3.76 -13.94
C ILE A 270 -15.86 -2.42 -13.29
N ARG A 271 -16.88 -1.73 -13.78
CA ARG A 271 -17.46 -0.55 -13.12
C ARG A 271 -18.56 -1.00 -12.17
N LYS A 272 -18.54 -0.46 -10.96
CA LYS A 272 -19.43 -0.87 -9.87
C LYS A 272 -20.23 0.33 -9.37
N ASP A 273 -21.39 0.05 -8.81
CA ASP A 273 -22.15 1.02 -8.04
C ASP A 273 -21.34 1.44 -6.81
N PHE A 274 -21.19 2.74 -6.59
CA PHE A 274 -20.28 3.28 -5.57
C PHE A 274 -20.67 2.86 -4.13
N PRO A 275 -21.95 2.93 -3.70
CA PRO A 275 -22.39 2.32 -2.45
C PRO A 275 -22.10 0.81 -2.35
N SER A 276 -22.22 0.06 -3.45
CA SER A 276 -21.99 -1.39 -3.50
C SER A 276 -20.52 -1.81 -3.39
N MET A 277 -19.58 -0.91 -3.72
CA MET A 277 -18.13 -1.12 -3.58
C MET A 277 -17.73 -1.31 -2.12
N SER A 278 -16.64 -2.05 -1.88
CA SER A 278 -16.00 -2.09 -0.57
C SER A 278 -15.44 -0.71 -0.20
N LEU A 279 -15.32 -0.43 1.11
CA LEU A 279 -14.73 0.84 1.56
C LEU A 279 -13.29 1.02 1.07
N GLU A 280 -12.53 -0.06 0.92
CA GLU A 280 -11.17 -0.01 0.38
C GLU A 280 -11.16 0.40 -1.10
N GLU A 281 -12.03 -0.17 -1.93
CA GLU A 281 -12.15 0.24 -3.34
C GLU A 281 -12.55 1.71 -3.46
N ARG A 282 -13.47 2.20 -2.61
CA ARG A 282 -13.88 3.61 -2.56
C ARG A 282 -12.72 4.52 -2.17
N ARG A 283 -11.97 4.18 -1.10
CA ARG A 283 -10.76 4.92 -0.69
C ARG A 283 -9.71 4.94 -1.80
N ARG A 284 -9.51 3.82 -2.50
CA ARG A 284 -8.56 3.72 -3.62
C ARG A 284 -8.94 4.64 -4.76
N PHE A 285 -10.22 4.67 -5.17
CA PHE A 285 -10.70 5.58 -6.20
C PHE A 285 -10.52 7.05 -5.78
N ILE A 286 -10.97 7.42 -4.58
CA ILE A 286 -10.87 8.80 -4.06
C ILE A 286 -9.41 9.26 -3.96
N SER A 287 -8.53 8.41 -3.42
CA SER A 287 -7.10 8.70 -3.33
C SER A 287 -6.48 8.91 -4.72
N ALA A 288 -6.83 8.06 -5.69
CA ALA A 288 -6.35 8.22 -7.06
C ALA A 288 -6.88 9.49 -7.73
N LEU A 289 -8.15 9.85 -7.50
CA LEU A 289 -8.78 11.06 -8.02
C LEU A 289 -8.10 12.31 -7.47
N ILE A 290 -7.91 12.38 -6.15
CA ILE A 290 -7.16 13.47 -5.50
C ILE A 290 -5.77 13.55 -6.13
N ARG A 291 -5.05 12.44 -6.20
CA ARG A 291 -3.69 12.42 -6.71
C ARG A 291 -3.56 12.93 -8.15
N VAL A 292 -4.42 12.50 -9.08
CA VAL A 292 -4.36 13.02 -10.46
C VAL A 292 -4.70 14.51 -10.56
N SER A 293 -5.52 15.02 -9.64
CA SER A 293 -5.95 16.41 -9.63
C SER A 293 -5.01 17.35 -8.87
N THR A 294 -4.14 16.85 -7.98
CA THR A 294 -3.28 17.68 -7.12
C THR A 294 -1.79 17.51 -7.39
N ASP A 295 -1.32 16.32 -7.81
CA ASP A 295 0.12 16.09 -8.05
C ASP A 295 0.60 16.89 -9.27
N GLN A 296 1.77 17.54 -9.14
CA GLN A 296 2.37 18.35 -10.20
C GLN A 296 2.57 17.59 -11.53
N ALA A 297 2.84 16.29 -11.46
CA ALA A 297 3.00 15.43 -12.63
C ALA A 297 1.69 15.26 -13.44
N PHE A 298 0.52 15.40 -12.81
CA PHE A 298 -0.77 15.06 -13.41
C PHE A 298 -1.72 16.24 -13.53
N ILE A 299 -1.59 17.26 -12.68
CA ILE A 299 -2.52 18.40 -12.57
C ILE A 299 -2.77 19.12 -13.90
N LYS A 300 -1.73 19.33 -14.72
CA LYS A 300 -1.87 19.95 -16.05
C LYS A 300 -2.71 19.10 -17.00
N THR A 301 -2.58 17.78 -16.90
CA THR A 301 -3.37 16.84 -17.70
C THR A 301 -4.81 16.76 -17.20
N TYR A 302 -5.02 16.74 -15.88
CA TYR A 302 -6.35 16.80 -15.27
C TYR A 302 -7.10 18.06 -15.70
N ASP A 303 -6.49 19.24 -15.55
CA ASP A 303 -7.05 20.54 -15.97
C ASP A 303 -7.38 20.59 -17.47
N LYS A 304 -6.50 20.05 -18.33
CA LYS A 304 -6.78 19.95 -19.78
C LYS A 304 -7.95 19.01 -20.06
N LEU A 305 -8.03 17.88 -19.36
CA LEU A 305 -9.04 16.85 -19.58
C LEU A 305 -10.42 17.34 -19.11
N THR A 306 -10.56 17.85 -17.89
CA THR A 306 -11.84 18.37 -17.38
C THR A 306 -12.32 19.57 -18.21
N HIS A 307 -11.40 20.43 -18.67
CA HIS A 307 -11.76 21.57 -19.50
C HIS A 307 -12.33 21.21 -20.90
N LEU A 308 -12.23 19.95 -21.35
CA LEU A 308 -12.89 19.53 -22.59
C LEU A 308 -14.42 19.68 -22.52
N HIS A 309 -15.00 19.46 -21.34
CA HIS A 309 -16.45 19.55 -21.15
C HIS A 309 -16.99 20.98 -21.35
N PRO A 310 -16.57 22.01 -20.60
CA PRO A 310 -17.03 23.38 -20.83
C PRO A 310 -16.65 23.89 -22.23
N LYS A 311 -15.51 23.48 -22.79
CA LYS A 311 -15.07 23.90 -24.13
C LYS A 311 -16.03 23.47 -25.24
N PHE A 312 -16.67 22.31 -25.10
CA PHE A 312 -17.56 21.75 -26.13
C PHE A 312 -19.00 21.60 -25.64
N PHE A 313 -19.39 22.33 -24.57
CA PHE A 313 -20.62 22.12 -23.82
C PHE A 313 -21.85 21.94 -24.72
N ASP A 314 -22.18 22.91 -25.57
CA ASP A 314 -23.38 22.83 -26.43
C ASP A 314 -23.33 21.67 -27.44
N MET A 315 -22.13 21.37 -27.94
CA MET A 315 -21.94 20.31 -28.93
C MET A 315 -22.08 18.92 -28.32
N VAL A 316 -21.72 18.74 -27.05
CA VAL A 316 -21.71 17.43 -26.38
C VAL A 316 -23.03 17.11 -25.68
N HIS A 317 -23.89 18.11 -25.45
CA HIS A 317 -25.23 17.93 -24.86
C HIS A 317 -26.37 17.78 -25.88
N ASN A 318 -26.07 17.81 -27.18
CA ASN A 318 -27.05 17.49 -28.22
C ASN A 318 -27.21 15.97 -28.45
N LYS A 319 -28.36 15.58 -29.01
CA LYS A 319 -28.70 14.17 -29.27
C LYS A 319 -27.66 13.42 -30.10
N LYS A 320 -26.95 14.11 -31.00
CA LYS A 320 -25.97 13.51 -31.91
C LYS A 320 -24.74 12.98 -31.17
N ASN A 321 -24.33 13.63 -30.08
CA ASN A 321 -23.06 13.34 -29.40
C ASN A 321 -23.22 12.87 -27.96
N PHE A 322 -24.36 13.13 -27.30
CA PHE A 322 -24.54 12.96 -25.85
C PHE A 322 -23.96 11.66 -25.30
N PHE A 323 -24.53 10.51 -25.65
CA PHE A 323 -24.08 9.23 -25.07
C PHE A 323 -22.65 8.83 -25.50
N PRO A 324 -22.28 8.82 -26.80
CA PRO A 324 -20.94 8.38 -27.19
C PRO A 324 -19.83 9.32 -26.71
N TRP A 325 -20.09 10.63 -26.63
CA TRP A 325 -19.10 11.60 -26.14
C TRP A 325 -18.86 11.42 -24.65
N HIS A 326 -19.90 11.31 -23.83
CA HIS A 326 -19.73 11.10 -22.39
C HIS A 326 -19.10 9.74 -22.08
N ARG A 327 -19.45 8.67 -22.80
CA ARG A 327 -18.76 7.37 -22.68
C ARG A 327 -17.28 7.47 -23.04
N TRP A 328 -16.93 8.16 -24.13
CA TRP A 328 -15.55 8.45 -24.48
C TRP A 328 -14.84 9.27 -23.40
N PHE A 329 -15.51 10.27 -22.83
CA PHE A 329 -14.96 11.13 -21.80
C PHE A 329 -14.64 10.34 -20.53
N ILE A 330 -15.58 9.51 -20.06
CA ILE A 330 -15.35 8.59 -18.93
C ILE A 330 -14.22 7.60 -19.24
N LEU A 331 -14.14 7.04 -20.47
CA LEU A 331 -13.05 6.14 -20.85
C LEU A 331 -11.68 6.81 -20.76
N ASN A 332 -11.55 8.05 -21.25
CA ASN A 332 -10.29 8.79 -21.18
C ASN A 332 -9.93 9.16 -19.75
N PHE A 333 -10.92 9.58 -18.96
CA PHE A 333 -10.74 9.85 -17.53
C PHE A 333 -10.31 8.59 -16.77
N GLU A 334 -10.96 7.45 -17.04
CA GLU A 334 -10.59 6.17 -16.44
C GLU A 334 -9.18 5.73 -16.86
N ASN A 335 -8.80 5.89 -18.13
CA ASN A 335 -7.44 5.61 -18.59
C ASN A 335 -6.41 6.52 -17.90
N PHE A 336 -6.77 7.77 -17.62
CA PHE A 336 -5.91 8.74 -16.96
C PHE A 336 -5.74 8.45 -15.46
N ILE A 337 -6.83 8.23 -14.70
CA ILE A 337 -6.75 7.91 -13.26
C ILE A 337 -6.02 6.58 -13.01
N ARG A 338 -6.10 5.64 -13.96
CA ARG A 338 -5.35 4.38 -13.94
C ARG A 338 -3.84 4.54 -14.14
N LYS A 339 -3.32 5.74 -14.40
CA LYS A 339 -1.88 6.05 -14.28
C LYS A 339 -1.40 6.03 -12.82
N ILE A 340 -2.30 6.29 -11.87
CA ILE A 340 -2.03 6.18 -10.43
C ILE A 340 -2.12 4.74 -9.96
N ASP A 341 -3.24 4.07 -10.25
CA ASP A 341 -3.49 2.70 -9.83
C ASP A 341 -4.40 1.99 -10.85
N CYS A 342 -3.86 0.95 -11.50
CA CYS A 342 -4.57 0.18 -12.50
C CYS A 342 -5.73 -0.65 -11.95
N ARG A 343 -5.96 -0.70 -10.64
CA ARG A 343 -7.12 -1.38 -10.07
C ARG A 343 -8.35 -0.48 -10.01
N VAL A 344 -8.19 0.81 -10.30
CA VAL A 344 -9.27 1.80 -10.28
C VAL A 344 -10.09 1.74 -11.57
N THR A 345 -11.40 1.81 -11.42
CA THR A 345 -12.38 2.01 -12.50
C THR A 345 -13.30 3.17 -12.08
N VAL A 346 -13.86 3.89 -13.05
CA VAL A 346 -14.81 4.95 -12.72
C VAL A 346 -16.09 4.30 -12.19
N PRO A 347 -16.50 4.57 -10.94
CA PRO A 347 -17.74 4.03 -10.42
C PRO A 347 -18.92 4.73 -11.07
N TYR A 348 -20.09 4.10 -10.99
CA TYR A 348 -21.34 4.79 -11.20
C TYR A 348 -22.07 4.93 -9.86
N TRP A 349 -23.05 5.82 -9.77
CA TRP A 349 -23.95 5.86 -8.63
C TRP A 349 -25.40 5.75 -9.10
N ASP A 350 -26.05 4.63 -8.75
CA ASP A 350 -27.48 4.49 -8.96
C ASP A 350 -28.25 5.32 -7.92
N TRP A 351 -28.35 6.61 -8.21
CA TRP A 351 -29.07 7.55 -7.35
C TRP A 351 -30.59 7.29 -7.34
N SER A 352 -31.15 6.55 -8.30
CA SER A 352 -32.59 6.19 -8.31
C SER A 352 -32.97 5.29 -7.14
N GLN A 353 -32.05 4.42 -6.70
CA GLN A 353 -32.20 3.63 -5.47
C GLN A 353 -32.15 4.51 -4.23
N ALA A 354 -31.24 5.49 -4.22
CA ALA A 354 -31.14 6.47 -3.14
C ALA A 354 -32.41 7.33 -3.03
N VAL A 355 -33.01 7.75 -4.14
CA VAL A 355 -34.32 8.44 -4.14
C VAL A 355 -35.42 7.53 -3.59
N SER A 356 -35.43 6.25 -3.98
CA SER A 356 -36.44 5.28 -3.53
C SER A 356 -36.42 5.07 -2.02
N GLY A 357 -35.22 5.05 -1.42
CA GLY A 357 -35.04 4.91 0.02
C GLY A 357 -34.99 6.23 0.81
N ASN A 358 -35.31 7.38 0.19
CA ASN A 358 -35.19 8.71 0.78
C ASN A 358 -33.77 9.03 1.34
N ARG A 359 -32.74 8.64 0.59
CA ARG A 359 -31.31 8.67 0.97
C ARG A 359 -30.46 9.58 0.08
N ILE A 360 -31.05 10.27 -0.88
CA ILE A 360 -30.33 10.93 -1.99
C ILE A 360 -29.27 11.93 -1.52
N PHE A 361 -29.52 12.69 -0.46
CA PHE A 361 -28.55 13.60 0.17
C PHE A 361 -28.11 13.16 1.57
N ARG A 362 -28.42 11.92 1.95
CA ARG A 362 -28.00 11.37 3.23
C ARG A 362 -26.47 11.25 3.26
N ARG A 363 -25.90 11.61 4.41
CA ARG A 363 -24.45 11.65 4.65
C ARG A 363 -24.01 10.89 5.90
N SER A 364 -24.94 10.24 6.58
CA SER A 364 -24.77 9.69 7.92
C SER A 364 -24.40 8.21 7.94
N HIS A 365 -24.72 7.48 6.88
CA HIS A 365 -24.29 6.09 6.74
C HIS A 365 -22.90 6.03 6.10
N ILE A 366 -22.02 5.15 6.60
CA ILE A 366 -20.64 4.98 6.07
C ILE A 366 -20.62 4.66 4.56
N ARG A 367 -21.69 4.05 4.06
CA ARG A 367 -21.87 3.72 2.64
C ARG A 367 -22.49 4.81 1.77
N ASP A 368 -22.89 5.94 2.35
CA ASP A 368 -23.44 7.06 1.60
C ASP A 368 -22.37 7.70 0.70
N VAL A 369 -22.78 8.17 -0.47
CA VAL A 369 -21.90 8.86 -1.42
C VAL A 369 -21.35 10.15 -0.82
N TRP A 370 -22.20 10.90 -0.11
CA TRP A 370 -21.87 12.18 0.53
C TRP A 370 -21.22 12.06 1.91
N TYR A 371 -20.81 10.85 2.29
CA TYR A 371 -20.17 10.62 3.58
C TYR A 371 -18.89 11.48 3.73
N PRO A 372 -18.65 12.11 4.89
CA PRO A 372 -17.49 13.01 5.09
C PRO A 372 -16.16 12.28 5.30
N GLY A 373 -16.17 10.96 5.47
CA GLY A 373 -14.94 10.17 5.60
C GLY A 373 -14.19 10.00 4.27
N ASN A 374 -13.00 9.41 4.35
CA ASN A 374 -12.09 9.22 3.20
C ASN A 374 -12.59 8.27 2.09
N HIS A 375 -13.81 7.75 2.21
CA HIS A 375 -14.47 6.89 1.22
C HIS A 375 -15.74 7.52 0.64
N GLY A 376 -16.14 8.72 1.06
CA GLY A 376 -17.21 9.50 0.44
C GLY A 376 -16.70 10.79 -0.21
N LEU A 377 -17.61 11.59 -0.73
CA LEU A 377 -17.32 12.80 -1.52
C LEU A 377 -17.43 14.09 -0.71
N GLY A 378 -17.74 14.01 0.60
CA GLY A 378 -18.12 15.17 1.41
C GLY A 378 -19.56 15.61 1.17
N SER A 379 -20.06 16.48 2.03
CA SER A 379 -21.47 16.87 2.09
C SER A 379 -21.82 18.08 1.24
N ASN A 380 -22.98 18.68 1.56
CA ASN A 380 -23.39 19.98 1.06
C ASN A 380 -22.38 21.08 1.40
N GLY A 381 -22.43 22.16 0.63
CA GLY A 381 -21.65 23.36 0.87
C GLY A 381 -22.31 24.29 1.88
N VAL A 382 -21.50 25.14 2.53
CA VAL A 382 -21.97 26.09 3.55
C VAL A 382 -21.53 27.53 3.26
N GLY A 383 -22.22 28.47 3.89
CA GLY A 383 -21.93 29.90 3.78
C GLY A 383 -22.29 30.52 2.42
N LYS A 384 -21.90 31.78 2.23
CA LYS A 384 -22.24 32.57 1.03
C LYS A 384 -21.81 31.92 -0.28
N PHE A 385 -20.64 31.30 -0.30
CA PHE A 385 -20.05 30.68 -1.50
C PHE A 385 -20.34 29.19 -1.63
N LYS A 386 -21.13 28.63 -0.70
CA LYS A 386 -21.55 27.22 -0.72
C LYS A 386 -20.38 26.25 -0.87
N TYR A 387 -19.25 26.53 -0.21
CA TYR A 387 -18.08 25.68 -0.29
C TYR A 387 -18.25 24.43 0.56
N VAL A 388 -17.82 23.29 0.04
CA VAL A 388 -17.79 22.02 0.78
C VAL A 388 -16.71 22.12 1.88
N ILE A 389 -17.10 21.86 3.13
CA ILE A 389 -16.22 22.02 4.32
C ILE A 389 -15.71 20.71 4.90
N ASP A 390 -16.24 19.57 4.49
CA ASP A 390 -15.84 18.25 4.95
C ASP A 390 -15.55 17.29 3.80
N GLY A 391 -15.16 16.06 4.12
CA GLY A 391 -14.78 15.11 3.09
C GLY A 391 -13.40 15.37 2.50
N PRO A 392 -12.97 14.49 1.59
CA PRO A 392 -11.66 14.57 0.95
C PRO A 392 -11.49 15.76 0.02
N PHE A 393 -12.60 16.32 -0.48
CA PHE A 393 -12.65 17.41 -1.45
C PHE A 393 -12.97 18.79 -0.84
N ARG A 394 -12.80 18.94 0.48
CA ARG A 394 -13.12 20.17 1.20
C ARG A 394 -12.22 21.36 0.88
N LYS A 395 -12.77 22.54 1.15
CA LYS A 395 -12.04 23.82 1.22
C LYS A 395 -10.77 23.70 2.05
N GLY A 396 -9.67 24.25 1.53
CA GLY A 396 -8.34 24.23 2.17
C GLY A 396 -7.56 22.95 1.93
N LYS A 397 -8.15 21.89 1.35
CA LYS A 397 -7.46 20.63 1.03
C LYS A 397 -7.46 20.29 -0.45
N TRP A 398 -8.53 20.58 -1.16
CA TRP A 398 -8.67 20.22 -2.57
C TRP A 398 -9.15 21.40 -3.40
N PRO A 399 -8.26 22.06 -4.18
CA PRO A 399 -8.65 23.17 -5.03
C PRO A 399 -9.23 22.69 -6.37
N ILE A 400 -10.19 23.45 -6.91
CA ILE A 400 -10.68 23.28 -8.28
C ILE A 400 -9.57 23.67 -9.27
N PRO A 401 -9.44 23.00 -10.43
CA PRO A 401 -8.43 23.33 -11.43
C PRO A 401 -8.48 24.78 -11.92
N LYS A 402 -7.30 25.34 -12.24
CA LYS A 402 -7.13 26.77 -12.54
C LYS A 402 -8.07 27.28 -13.63
N ARG A 403 -8.35 26.51 -14.68
CA ARG A 403 -9.23 26.94 -15.78
C ARG A 403 -10.68 27.09 -15.37
N ALA A 404 -11.11 26.39 -14.34
CA ALA A 404 -12.48 26.43 -13.84
C ALA A 404 -12.69 27.46 -12.72
N ILE A 405 -11.63 28.05 -12.16
CA ILE A 405 -11.72 28.98 -11.02
C ILE A 405 -12.60 30.21 -11.33
N LYS A 406 -12.55 30.73 -12.56
CA LYS A 406 -13.37 31.89 -12.96
C LYS A 406 -14.87 31.61 -12.87
N GLU A 407 -15.28 30.35 -13.07
CA GLU A 407 -16.68 29.94 -13.14
C GLU A 407 -17.13 29.31 -11.81
N ALA A 408 -16.35 28.40 -11.22
CA ALA A 408 -16.69 27.64 -10.02
C ALA A 408 -16.11 28.18 -8.71
N GLY A 409 -15.20 29.16 -8.77
CA GLY A 409 -14.40 29.57 -7.62
C GLY A 409 -13.23 28.62 -7.32
N ILE A 410 -12.49 28.92 -6.25
CA ILE A 410 -11.25 28.21 -5.91
C ILE A 410 -11.51 26.82 -5.31
N TRP A 411 -12.64 26.65 -4.63
CA TRP A 411 -12.99 25.45 -3.89
C TRP A 411 -14.27 24.82 -4.43
N LEU A 412 -14.40 23.50 -4.27
CA LEU A 412 -15.62 22.79 -4.64
C LEU A 412 -16.83 23.38 -3.91
N SER A 413 -17.89 23.67 -4.65
CA SER A 413 -19.15 24.17 -4.13
C SER A 413 -20.31 23.22 -4.43
N ARG A 414 -21.25 23.11 -3.49
CA ARG A 414 -22.48 22.32 -3.59
C ARG A 414 -23.61 23.04 -2.87
N ASP A 415 -24.81 22.96 -3.39
CA ASP A 415 -26.00 23.53 -2.75
C ASP A 415 -27.18 22.58 -2.99
N PHE A 416 -27.29 21.55 -2.16
CA PHE A 416 -28.25 20.47 -2.36
C PHE A 416 -29.69 20.98 -2.41
N ASN A 417 -30.39 20.61 -3.48
CA ASN A 417 -31.75 20.99 -3.81
C ASN A 417 -32.02 22.51 -3.74
N PRO A 418 -31.23 23.34 -4.44
CA PRO A 418 -31.27 24.80 -4.25
C PRO A 418 -32.55 25.42 -4.82
N CYS A 419 -33.19 24.73 -5.78
CA CYS A 419 -34.41 25.18 -6.46
C CYS A 419 -35.69 24.51 -5.94
N ASN A 420 -35.61 23.65 -4.91
CA ASN A 420 -36.75 22.90 -4.37
C ASN A 420 -37.58 22.12 -5.43
N SER A 421 -36.97 21.80 -6.59
CA SER A 421 -37.66 21.35 -7.80
C SER A 421 -37.46 19.86 -8.11
N MET A 422 -36.89 19.09 -7.18
CA MET A 422 -36.30 17.80 -7.51
C MET A 422 -37.33 16.70 -7.85
N TYR A 423 -37.56 16.46 -9.14
CA TYR A 423 -38.27 15.28 -9.65
C TYR A 423 -37.28 14.23 -10.18
N LEU A 424 -36.33 13.80 -9.34
CA LEU A 424 -35.49 12.65 -9.69
C LEU A 424 -36.33 11.37 -9.62
N PRO A 425 -36.30 10.50 -10.65
CA PRO A 425 -37.12 9.30 -10.65
C PRO A 425 -36.63 8.25 -9.64
N LYS A 426 -37.60 7.57 -9.02
CA LYS A 426 -37.35 6.36 -8.23
C LYS A 426 -36.90 5.19 -9.13
N ALA A 427 -36.28 4.19 -8.53
CA ALA A 427 -35.84 2.97 -9.20
C ALA A 427 -37.00 2.24 -9.91
N SER A 428 -38.22 2.28 -9.35
CA SER A 428 -39.41 1.69 -9.98
C SER A 428 -39.75 2.35 -11.32
N HIS A 429 -39.48 3.65 -11.48
CA HIS A 429 -39.69 4.36 -12.74
C HIS A 429 -38.54 4.08 -13.73
N VAL A 430 -37.29 4.20 -13.27
CA VAL A 430 -36.10 3.96 -14.10
C VAL A 430 -36.09 2.52 -14.66
N TYR A 431 -36.19 1.53 -13.79
CA TYR A 431 -36.11 0.12 -14.17
C TYR A 431 -37.46 -0.44 -14.62
N GLY A 432 -38.59 0.02 -14.08
CA GLY A 432 -39.91 -0.51 -14.43
C GLY A 432 -40.58 0.13 -15.65
N LYS A 433 -40.20 1.36 -16.03
CA LYS A 433 -40.82 2.09 -17.15
C LYS A 433 -39.80 2.53 -18.19
N MET A 434 -38.86 3.40 -17.82
CA MET A 434 -37.94 4.06 -18.75
C MET A 434 -37.09 3.05 -19.55
N LEU A 435 -36.48 2.07 -18.87
CA LEU A 435 -35.67 1.03 -19.53
C LEU A 435 -36.49 0.03 -20.36
N HIS A 436 -37.82 0.04 -20.26
CA HIS A 436 -38.72 -0.85 -20.98
C HIS A 436 -39.27 -0.25 -22.28
N TYR A 437 -39.00 1.01 -22.61
CA TYR A 437 -39.49 1.57 -23.88
C TYR A 437 -39.10 0.69 -25.08
N PRO A 438 -39.96 0.58 -26.12
CA PRO A 438 -39.63 -0.14 -27.34
C PRO A 438 -38.41 0.48 -28.05
N PHE A 439 -37.63 -0.33 -28.79
CA PHE A 439 -36.42 0.16 -29.48
C PHE A 439 -36.70 1.36 -30.42
N LYS A 440 -37.87 1.39 -31.09
CA LYS A 440 -38.32 2.51 -31.94
C LYS A 440 -38.48 3.83 -31.19
N ASN A 441 -38.68 3.79 -29.88
CA ASN A 441 -38.82 4.95 -29.00
C ASN A 441 -37.48 5.36 -28.36
N PHE A 442 -36.35 5.07 -29.00
CA PHE A 442 -35.03 5.43 -28.47
C PHE A 442 -34.91 6.92 -28.14
N PHE A 443 -35.46 7.82 -28.95
CA PHE A 443 -35.39 9.26 -28.65
C PHE A 443 -36.23 9.65 -27.43
N LYS A 444 -37.33 8.95 -27.13
CA LYS A 444 -38.07 9.17 -25.87
C LYS A 444 -37.23 8.74 -24.67
N PHE A 445 -36.55 7.59 -24.78
CA PHE A 445 -35.58 7.15 -23.78
C PHE A 445 -34.43 8.15 -23.59
N GLU A 446 -33.82 8.63 -24.69
CA GLU A 446 -32.73 9.60 -24.62
C GLU A 446 -33.18 10.96 -24.06
N ASP A 447 -34.36 11.46 -24.45
CA ASP A 447 -34.91 12.71 -23.93
C ASP A 447 -35.16 12.63 -22.43
N GLU A 448 -35.70 11.51 -21.95
CA GLU A 448 -35.91 11.28 -20.52
C GLU A 448 -34.58 11.17 -19.77
N VAL A 449 -33.58 10.47 -20.33
CA VAL A 449 -32.24 10.39 -19.73
C VAL A 449 -31.54 11.76 -19.67
N ARG A 450 -31.74 12.62 -20.67
CA ARG A 450 -31.19 13.99 -20.68
C ARG A 450 -31.90 14.91 -19.69
N ALA A 451 -33.22 14.77 -19.55
CA ALA A 451 -33.96 15.52 -18.54
C ALA A 451 -33.49 15.17 -17.12
N ILE A 452 -33.35 13.87 -16.79
CA ILE A 452 -32.88 13.45 -15.46
C ILE A 452 -31.39 13.78 -15.22
N HIS A 453 -30.59 13.90 -16.29
CA HIS A 453 -29.23 14.40 -16.23
C HIS A 453 -29.24 15.85 -15.72
N ASP A 454 -29.99 16.72 -16.39
CA ASP A 454 -30.08 18.14 -16.02
C ASP A 454 -30.62 18.31 -14.60
N GLU A 455 -31.67 17.56 -14.24
CA GLU A 455 -32.26 17.56 -12.89
C GLU A 455 -31.25 17.14 -11.81
N PHE A 456 -30.41 16.14 -12.06
CA PHE A 456 -29.42 15.72 -11.08
C PHE A 456 -28.32 16.78 -10.91
N HIS A 457 -27.86 17.39 -12.00
CA HIS A 457 -26.91 18.51 -11.96
C HIS A 457 -27.47 19.68 -11.13
N ASN A 458 -28.73 20.04 -11.36
CA ASN A 458 -29.46 21.07 -10.61
C ASN A 458 -29.65 20.69 -9.14
N ALA A 459 -29.96 19.41 -8.87
CA ALA A 459 -30.18 18.91 -7.52
C ALA A 459 -28.91 18.94 -6.65
N VAL A 460 -27.72 18.76 -7.22
CA VAL A 460 -26.47 18.87 -6.45
C VAL A 460 -26.08 20.34 -6.20
N GLY A 461 -26.37 21.23 -7.15
CA GLY A 461 -26.05 22.64 -7.01
C GLY A 461 -24.57 22.99 -7.17
N GLY A 462 -24.25 24.26 -7.00
CA GLY A 462 -22.86 24.75 -6.97
C GLY A 462 -22.08 24.40 -8.24
N THR A 463 -20.90 23.80 -8.09
CA THR A 463 -20.01 23.45 -9.21
C THR A 463 -20.69 22.52 -10.21
N MET A 464 -21.58 21.62 -9.77
CA MET A 464 -22.28 20.70 -10.66
C MET A 464 -23.29 21.37 -11.59
N MET A 465 -23.82 22.56 -11.27
CA MET A 465 -24.75 23.29 -12.15
C MET A 465 -24.08 24.02 -13.31
N LEU A 466 -22.75 24.15 -13.26
CA LEU A 466 -21.98 24.97 -14.18
C LEU A 466 -21.51 24.16 -15.40
N ALA A 467 -21.12 24.84 -16.49
CA ALA A 467 -20.55 24.18 -17.65
C ALA A 467 -19.24 23.45 -17.32
N CYS A 468 -18.54 23.93 -16.29
CA CYS A 468 -17.36 23.28 -15.71
C CYS A 468 -17.65 22.12 -14.73
N SER A 469 -18.87 21.58 -14.69
CA SER A 469 -19.32 20.50 -13.78
C SER A 469 -18.39 19.28 -13.70
N SER A 470 -17.68 18.95 -14.78
CA SER A 470 -16.65 17.89 -14.80
C SER A 470 -15.50 18.06 -13.79
N ASN A 471 -15.39 19.22 -13.14
CA ASN A 471 -14.45 19.45 -12.04
C ASN A 471 -15.00 18.99 -10.68
N ALA A 472 -16.30 18.68 -10.56
CA ALA A 472 -16.87 18.08 -9.37
C ALA A 472 -16.65 16.54 -9.36
N PRO A 473 -16.21 15.93 -8.24
CA PRO A 473 -15.98 14.48 -8.16
C PRO A 473 -17.18 13.62 -8.56
N GLU A 474 -18.39 14.03 -8.16
CA GLU A 474 -19.66 13.35 -8.41
C GLU A 474 -20.09 13.33 -9.88
N PHE A 475 -19.54 14.21 -10.73
CA PHE A 475 -19.78 14.22 -12.17
C PHE A 475 -19.53 12.84 -12.79
N TRP A 476 -18.40 12.21 -12.45
CA TRP A 476 -18.00 10.92 -13.00
C TRP A 476 -18.96 9.79 -12.61
N PHE A 477 -19.59 9.92 -11.44
CA PHE A 477 -20.48 8.92 -10.84
C PHE A 477 -21.85 9.03 -11.47
N HIS A 478 -22.32 10.27 -11.64
CA HIS A 478 -23.54 10.62 -12.35
C HIS A 478 -23.48 10.15 -13.80
N HIS A 479 -22.49 10.59 -14.57
CA HIS A 479 -22.34 10.16 -15.97
C HIS A 479 -22.01 8.68 -16.10
N GLY A 480 -21.37 8.06 -15.11
CA GLY A 480 -21.23 6.60 -15.02
C GLY A 480 -22.59 5.89 -14.95
N PHE A 481 -23.57 6.48 -14.25
CA PHE A 481 -24.92 5.91 -14.18
C PHE A 481 -25.71 6.14 -15.46
N LEU A 482 -25.60 7.31 -16.10
CA LEU A 482 -26.18 7.52 -17.43
C LEU A 482 -25.61 6.55 -18.47
N ASP A 483 -24.31 6.29 -18.40
CA ASP A 483 -23.63 5.29 -19.23
C ASP A 483 -24.13 3.87 -18.95
N LYS A 484 -24.44 3.56 -17.68
CA LYS A 484 -25.10 2.31 -17.29
C LYS A 484 -26.50 2.20 -17.89
N LEU A 485 -27.34 3.23 -17.78
CA LEU A 485 -28.70 3.23 -18.33
C LEU A 485 -28.69 2.98 -19.84
N TRP A 486 -27.80 3.65 -20.57
CA TRP A 486 -27.63 3.39 -21.99
C TRP A 486 -27.14 1.96 -22.25
N SER A 487 -26.19 1.46 -21.45
CA SER A 487 -25.72 0.08 -21.59
C SER A 487 -26.81 -0.96 -21.34
N ASP A 488 -27.62 -0.78 -20.29
CA ASP A 488 -28.74 -1.65 -19.96
C ASP A 488 -29.80 -1.63 -21.08
N TRP A 489 -30.08 -0.47 -21.66
CA TRP A 489 -30.89 -0.35 -22.88
C TRP A 489 -30.30 -1.17 -24.04
N GLN A 490 -29.01 -0.98 -24.33
CA GLN A 490 -28.32 -1.68 -25.44
C GLN A 490 -28.24 -3.20 -25.24
N ASN A 491 -28.17 -3.66 -23.99
CA ASN A 491 -28.05 -5.08 -23.64
C ASN A 491 -29.32 -5.88 -23.92
N ARG A 492 -30.46 -5.23 -24.22
CA ARG A 492 -31.71 -5.87 -24.63
C ARG A 492 -31.65 -6.51 -26.03
N GLY A 493 -30.60 -6.24 -26.81
CA GLY A 493 -30.33 -6.94 -28.07
C GLY A 493 -29.70 -6.06 -29.15
N ALA A 494 -29.34 -6.66 -30.28
CA ALA A 494 -28.64 -5.98 -31.37
C ALA A 494 -29.42 -4.76 -31.93
N LYS A 495 -30.76 -4.86 -32.04
CA LYS A 495 -31.63 -3.76 -32.47
C LYS A 495 -31.53 -2.55 -31.54
N PHE A 496 -31.46 -2.77 -30.21
CA PHE A 496 -31.28 -1.70 -29.23
C PHE A 496 -29.86 -1.13 -29.27
N LYS A 497 -28.85 -2.01 -29.36
CA LYS A 497 -27.43 -1.61 -29.41
C LYS A 497 -27.13 -0.65 -30.55
N PHE A 498 -27.64 -0.93 -31.75
CA PHE A 498 -27.37 -0.17 -32.96
C PHE A 498 -28.55 0.70 -33.38
N GLN A 499 -29.41 1.18 -32.48
CA GLN A 499 -30.61 1.90 -32.91
C GLN A 499 -30.33 3.25 -33.59
N TYR A 500 -29.31 4.00 -33.15
CA TYR A 500 -29.09 5.37 -33.62
C TYR A 500 -27.62 5.69 -33.94
N TYR A 501 -26.72 5.67 -32.96
CA TYR A 501 -25.37 6.23 -33.13
C TYR A 501 -24.45 5.58 -34.18
N HIS A 502 -24.81 4.42 -34.73
CA HIS A 502 -24.08 3.80 -35.85
C HIS A 502 -24.25 4.56 -37.19
N THR A 503 -25.34 5.35 -37.31
CA THR A 503 -25.62 6.18 -38.49
C THR A 503 -24.73 7.43 -38.52
N ILE A 504 -24.29 7.91 -37.36
CA ILE A 504 -23.48 9.13 -37.24
C ILE A 504 -22.04 8.88 -37.71
N LYS A 505 -21.63 9.56 -38.78
CA LYS A 505 -20.29 9.39 -39.39
C LYS A 505 -19.26 10.43 -38.95
N THR A 506 -19.70 11.55 -38.36
CA THR A 506 -18.79 12.62 -37.91
C THR A 506 -17.98 12.20 -36.68
N LYS A 507 -16.79 12.80 -36.52
CA LYS A 507 -15.99 12.66 -35.30
C LYS A 507 -16.67 13.37 -34.13
N LEU A 508 -16.41 12.90 -32.93
CA LEU A 508 -16.91 13.48 -31.68
C LEU A 508 -16.19 14.82 -31.40
N PRO A 509 -16.87 15.84 -30.84
CA PRO A 509 -16.26 17.13 -30.50
C PRO A 509 -15.02 16.97 -29.62
N GLY A 510 -13.90 17.62 -29.99
CA GLY A 510 -12.63 17.52 -29.25
C GLY A 510 -11.96 16.14 -29.27
N ALA A 511 -12.57 15.16 -29.93
CA ALA A 511 -12.13 13.78 -29.95
C ALA A 511 -11.77 13.35 -31.38
N ASN A 512 -10.60 12.75 -31.58
CA ASN A 512 -10.20 12.24 -32.89
C ASN A 512 -10.79 10.85 -33.19
N VAL A 513 -12.01 10.56 -32.71
CA VAL A 513 -12.69 9.27 -32.86
C VAL A 513 -14.16 9.47 -33.22
N ARG A 514 -14.76 8.48 -33.90
CA ARG A 514 -16.18 8.46 -34.23
C ARG A 514 -16.99 7.80 -33.13
N GLY A 515 -18.20 8.30 -32.87
CA GLY A 515 -19.09 7.79 -31.81
C GLY A 515 -19.44 6.31 -31.95
N VAL A 516 -19.50 5.78 -33.18
CA VAL A 516 -19.75 4.35 -33.45
C VAL A 516 -18.77 3.40 -32.74
N LEU A 517 -17.53 3.83 -32.48
CA LEU A 517 -16.52 3.03 -31.79
C LEU A 517 -16.78 2.89 -30.28
N LEU A 518 -17.72 3.66 -29.74
CA LEU A 518 -18.07 3.69 -28.32
C LEU A 518 -19.42 3.00 -28.06
N VAL A 519 -20.12 2.56 -29.10
CA VAL A 519 -21.42 1.88 -28.97
C VAL A 519 -21.30 0.57 -28.20
N ASP A 520 -20.20 -0.17 -28.35
CA ASP A 520 -19.98 -1.46 -27.70
C ASP A 520 -18.91 -1.38 -26.61
N LEU A 521 -19.31 -1.48 -25.34
CA LEU A 521 -18.38 -1.40 -24.18
C LEU A 521 -17.29 -2.47 -24.18
N LEU A 522 -17.53 -3.59 -24.87
CA LEU A 522 -16.57 -4.70 -25.00
C LEU A 522 -15.57 -4.49 -26.14
N ARG A 523 -15.68 -3.41 -26.93
CA ARG A 523 -14.85 -3.11 -28.10
C ARG A 523 -14.51 -1.62 -28.21
N GLN A 524 -14.12 -1.01 -27.09
CA GLN A 524 -13.77 0.41 -27.05
C GLN A 524 -12.36 0.68 -27.61
N PRO A 525 -12.05 1.94 -27.98
CA PRO A 525 -10.73 2.35 -28.42
C PRO A 525 -9.60 1.88 -27.49
N GLY A 526 -8.46 1.51 -28.07
CA GLY A 526 -7.31 0.95 -27.32
C GLY A 526 -7.54 -0.47 -26.81
N ARG A 527 -8.46 -1.23 -27.44
CA ARG A 527 -8.86 -2.60 -27.02
C ARG A 527 -9.35 -2.70 -25.58
N VAL A 528 -9.84 -1.58 -25.03
CA VAL A 528 -10.41 -1.57 -23.68
C VAL A 528 -11.77 -2.28 -23.69
N ARG A 529 -11.97 -3.17 -22.72
CA ARG A 529 -13.24 -3.84 -22.44
C ARG A 529 -13.74 -3.36 -21.09
N VAL A 530 -15.00 -2.94 -21.03
CA VAL A 530 -15.68 -2.53 -19.80
C VAL A 530 -16.95 -3.35 -19.64
N ALA A 531 -17.24 -3.75 -18.40
CA ALA A 531 -18.53 -4.28 -18.01
C ALA A 531 -19.02 -3.54 -16.76
N LEU A 532 -20.32 -3.39 -16.64
CA LEU A 532 -20.96 -2.83 -15.44
C LEU A 532 -21.52 -3.97 -14.60
N GLU A 533 -21.16 -3.97 -13.32
CA GLU A 533 -21.78 -4.84 -12.31
C GLU A 533 -23.13 -4.26 -11.90
N GLN A 534 -24.14 -5.08 -11.59
CA GLN A 534 -25.41 -4.58 -11.08
C GLN A 534 -25.26 -4.13 -9.61
N PRO A 535 -26.03 -3.14 -9.14
CA PRO A 535 -25.97 -2.71 -7.75
C PRO A 535 -26.43 -3.84 -6.83
N LYS A 536 -25.84 -3.93 -5.63
CA LYS A 536 -26.30 -4.85 -4.59
C LYS A 536 -27.63 -4.38 -4.01
N HIS A 537 -28.38 -5.28 -3.41
CA HIS A 537 -29.64 -4.90 -2.75
C HIS A 537 -29.38 -3.97 -1.56
N ASP A 538 -30.27 -3.00 -1.35
CA ASP A 538 -30.15 -2.02 -0.25
C ASP A 538 -29.99 -2.69 1.13
N LYS A 539 -30.62 -3.86 1.36
CA LYS A 539 -30.47 -4.64 2.61
C LYS A 539 -29.05 -5.17 2.83
N GLU A 540 -28.30 -5.45 1.77
CA GLU A 540 -26.91 -5.90 1.85
C GLU A 540 -25.94 -4.73 2.02
N ILE A 541 -26.30 -3.57 1.49
CA ILE A 541 -25.47 -2.36 1.54
C ILE A 541 -25.67 -1.64 2.88
N PHE A 542 -26.89 -1.33 3.27
CA PHE A 542 -27.21 -0.43 4.38
C PHE A 542 -27.62 -1.19 5.64
N LYS A 543 -26.64 -1.80 6.31
CA LYS A 543 -26.87 -2.50 7.58
C LYS A 543 -27.11 -1.50 8.72
N PRO A 544 -28.14 -1.69 9.58
CA PRO A 544 -28.48 -0.73 10.64
C PRO A 544 -27.34 -0.40 11.61
N GLU A 545 -26.46 -1.36 11.88
CA GLU A 545 -25.32 -1.24 12.79
C GLU A 545 -24.19 -0.33 12.26
N GLU A 546 -24.15 -0.02 10.96
CA GLU A 546 -23.12 0.81 10.32
C GLU A 546 -23.51 2.31 10.24
N PHE A 547 -24.65 2.69 10.85
CA PHE A 547 -25.18 4.06 10.80
C PHE A 547 -24.59 4.98 11.88
N ASN A 548 -24.06 6.14 11.48
CA ASN A 548 -23.60 7.14 12.44
C ASN A 548 -24.73 8.10 12.82
N LYS A 549 -25.42 7.80 13.93
CA LYS A 549 -26.55 8.58 14.46
C LYS A 549 -26.23 10.04 14.79
N LYS A 550 -24.95 10.41 14.89
CA LYS A 550 -24.52 11.78 15.24
C LYS A 550 -24.54 12.74 14.06
N ILE A 551 -24.77 12.23 12.85
CA ILE A 551 -24.87 13.02 11.63
C ILE A 551 -26.36 13.12 11.30
N THR A 552 -27.01 14.22 11.66
CA THR A 552 -28.46 14.44 11.46
C THR A 552 -28.75 15.56 10.46
N ASP A 553 -29.42 15.23 9.34
CA ASP A 553 -30.22 15.99 8.34
C ASP A 553 -29.86 17.46 7.92
N PRO A 554 -30.39 18.04 6.81
CA PRO A 554 -29.59 18.84 5.88
C PRO A 554 -29.97 20.33 5.89
N THR A 555 -30.71 20.82 6.89
CA THR A 555 -31.14 22.22 6.98
C THR A 555 -30.82 22.82 8.35
N ILE A 556 -29.93 23.81 8.31
CA ILE A 556 -29.53 24.74 9.39
C ILE A 556 -28.79 24.08 10.56
N ILE A 557 -27.46 24.07 10.49
CA ILE A 557 -26.63 24.20 11.69
C ILE A 557 -25.74 25.44 11.53
N LYS A 558 -26.15 26.49 12.23
CA LYS A 558 -25.27 27.56 12.68
C LYS A 558 -24.21 26.95 13.58
N ASN A 559 -22.96 27.30 13.27
CA ASN A 559 -21.78 27.23 14.11
C ASN A 559 -21.26 25.83 14.46
N CYS A 560 -19.93 25.75 14.43
CA CYS A 560 -19.11 24.56 14.47
C CYS A 560 -19.51 23.53 15.56
N GLY A 561 -19.67 22.27 15.16
CA GLY A 561 -19.75 21.14 16.08
C GLY A 561 -19.91 19.80 15.37
N ASP A 562 -19.20 18.79 15.86
CA ASP A 562 -19.52 17.35 15.74
C ASP A 562 -18.97 16.51 14.57
N GLU A 563 -17.68 16.15 14.64
CA GLU A 563 -17.21 14.84 14.17
C GLU A 563 -16.67 14.02 15.36
N TYR A 564 -17.24 12.83 15.58
CA TYR A 564 -16.81 11.86 16.59
C TYR A 564 -16.05 10.68 15.94
N LEU A 565 -15.03 10.16 16.63
CA LEU A 565 -14.07 9.10 16.21
C LEU A 565 -14.66 7.69 15.96
N GLY A 566 -15.83 7.56 15.35
CA GLY A 566 -16.42 6.25 14.98
C GLY A 566 -15.82 5.61 13.72
N LEU A 567 -14.92 6.31 13.01
CA LEU A 567 -14.49 5.97 11.65
C LEU A 567 -13.12 5.31 11.51
N LEU A 568 -12.46 5.10 12.64
CA LEU A 568 -11.05 4.74 12.68
C LEU A 568 -10.83 3.42 13.42
N VAL A 569 -11.92 2.82 13.94
CA VAL A 569 -11.93 1.49 14.54
C VAL A 569 -11.69 0.46 13.44
N PHE A 570 -10.55 -0.23 13.50
CA PHE A 570 -10.21 -1.30 12.56
C PHE A 570 -10.37 -2.68 13.19
N LYS A 571 -10.54 -2.77 14.51
CA LYS A 571 -10.75 -4.04 15.22
C LYS A 571 -11.53 -3.82 16.52
N THR A 572 -12.40 -4.76 16.91
CA THR A 572 -13.16 -4.69 18.16
C THR A 572 -12.97 -5.98 18.94
N VAL A 573 -12.73 -5.88 20.25
CA VAL A 573 -12.45 -6.99 21.16
C VAL A 573 -13.20 -6.78 22.47
N THR A 574 -13.32 -7.82 23.30
CA THR A 574 -13.91 -7.71 24.63
C THR A 574 -12.80 -7.58 25.67
N ALA A 575 -12.86 -6.55 26.50
CA ALA A 575 -11.84 -6.21 27.48
C ALA A 575 -12.49 -6.04 28.86
N SER A 576 -11.96 -6.69 29.89
CA SER A 576 -12.53 -6.62 31.24
C SER A 576 -12.41 -5.22 31.87
N ARG A 577 -11.39 -4.46 31.48
CA ARG A 577 -11.09 -3.10 31.95
C ARG A 577 -10.59 -2.21 30.80
N PRO A 578 -10.63 -0.87 30.93
CA PRO A 578 -10.16 0.05 29.90
C PRO A 578 -8.66 -0.11 29.55
N PHE A 579 -7.86 -0.60 30.49
CA PHE A 579 -6.45 -0.90 30.30
C PHE A 579 -6.22 -2.09 29.36
N ASP A 580 -6.97 -3.18 29.55
CA ASP A 580 -6.91 -4.37 28.69
C ASP A 580 -7.24 -4.03 27.24
N CYS A 581 -8.14 -3.05 27.04
CA CYS A 581 -8.49 -2.53 25.73
C CYS A 581 -7.29 -1.92 24.99
N ASN A 582 -6.44 -1.16 25.68
CA ASN A 582 -5.22 -0.59 25.09
C ASN A 582 -4.13 -1.61 24.84
N LEU A 583 -4.03 -2.67 25.64
CA LEU A 583 -3.08 -3.75 25.39
C LEU A 583 -3.40 -4.48 24.08
N TYR A 584 -4.68 -4.72 23.78
CA TYR A 584 -5.08 -5.26 22.49
C TYR A 584 -4.74 -4.30 21.32
N CYS A 585 -4.74 -3.00 21.56
CA CYS A 585 -4.29 -2.01 20.57
C CYS A 585 -2.81 -2.15 20.29
N LEU A 586 -1.98 -2.16 21.34
CA LEU A 586 -0.53 -2.23 21.21
C LEU A 586 -0.04 -3.54 20.57
N ALA A 587 -0.81 -4.62 20.70
CA ALA A 587 -0.56 -5.90 20.03
C ALA A 587 -0.88 -5.87 18.52
N GLU A 588 -1.64 -4.87 18.07
CA GLU A 588 -2.04 -4.70 16.68
C GLU A 588 -1.22 -3.58 16.05
N PRO A 589 -0.35 -3.88 15.06
CA PRO A 589 0.64 -2.92 14.55
C PRO A 589 0.04 -1.69 13.85
N ASP A 590 -1.23 -1.79 13.43
CA ASP A 590 -1.97 -0.68 12.84
C ASP A 590 -2.71 0.15 13.89
N CYS A 591 -2.79 -0.28 15.15
CA CYS A 591 -3.51 0.46 16.17
C CYS A 591 -2.74 1.67 16.68
N GLN A 592 -3.43 2.81 16.74
CA GLN A 592 -2.93 4.06 17.29
C GLN A 592 -3.82 4.64 18.40
N SER A 593 -5.04 4.17 18.63
CA SER A 593 -5.92 4.59 19.75
C SER A 593 -7.02 3.56 20.05
N THR A 594 -7.77 3.70 21.13
CA THR A 594 -8.88 2.82 21.50
C THR A 594 -10.09 3.58 22.05
N ASN A 595 -11.28 3.00 21.92
CA ASN A 595 -12.50 3.41 22.64
C ASN A 595 -13.00 2.24 23.50
N TYR A 596 -13.07 2.40 24.83
CA TYR A 596 -13.55 1.38 25.75
C TYR A 596 -14.91 1.74 26.36
N HIS A 597 -15.88 0.84 26.31
CA HIS A 597 -17.22 1.04 26.88
C HIS A 597 -17.40 0.27 28.20
N PRO A 598 -17.44 0.94 29.37
CA PRO A 598 -17.42 0.26 30.68
C PRO A 598 -18.61 -0.67 30.98
N PRO A 599 -19.87 -0.33 30.64
CA PRO A 599 -21.03 -1.19 30.94
C PRO A 599 -21.03 -2.51 30.18
N THR A 600 -20.51 -2.53 28.93
CA THR A 600 -20.56 -3.70 28.05
C THR A 600 -19.21 -4.36 27.84
N ARG A 601 -18.14 -3.84 28.48
CA ARG A 601 -16.76 -4.35 28.37
C ARG A 601 -16.24 -4.39 26.92
N MET A 602 -16.81 -3.57 26.05
CA MET A 602 -16.50 -3.58 24.62
C MET A 602 -15.35 -2.62 24.32
N CYS A 603 -14.35 -3.10 23.59
CA CYS A 603 -13.13 -2.37 23.27
C CYS A 603 -12.96 -2.22 21.76
N GLU A 604 -12.82 -0.99 21.29
CA GLU A 604 -12.64 -0.65 19.88
C GLU A 604 -11.22 -0.15 19.65
N LEU A 605 -10.44 -0.84 18.82
CA LEU A 605 -9.08 -0.52 18.42
C LEU A 605 -9.08 0.32 17.16
N CYS A 606 -8.44 1.48 17.20
CA CYS A 606 -8.44 2.49 16.17
C CYS A 606 -7.04 2.73 15.61
N ASN A 607 -6.90 2.99 14.32
CA ASN A 607 -5.59 3.15 13.67
C ASN A 607 -5.10 4.61 13.55
N HIS A 608 -5.67 5.52 14.36
CA HIS A 608 -5.34 6.95 14.34
C HIS A 608 -5.50 7.61 15.72
N THR A 609 -4.66 8.60 16.06
CA THR A 609 -4.76 9.39 17.32
C THR A 609 -5.47 10.74 17.16
N PHE A 610 -5.95 11.31 18.27
CA PHE A 610 -6.51 12.68 18.34
C PHE A 610 -5.55 13.77 17.83
N ALA A 611 -4.23 13.56 17.91
CA ALA A 611 -3.21 14.56 17.57
C ALA A 611 -3.03 14.82 16.06
N SER A 612 -3.57 13.94 15.21
CA SER A 612 -3.34 14.01 13.75
C SER A 612 -4.22 15.03 13.00
N ARG A 613 -5.16 15.72 13.67
CA ARG A 613 -6.05 16.74 13.06
C ARG A 613 -6.45 17.85 14.06
N PRO A 614 -5.90 19.09 13.97
CA PRO A 614 -6.16 20.16 14.94
C PRO A 614 -7.58 20.77 14.97
N GLY A 615 -8.50 20.33 14.10
CA GLY A 615 -9.81 20.97 13.90
C GLY A 615 -11.05 20.26 14.45
N CYS A 616 -10.95 19.05 15.01
CA CYS A 616 -12.11 18.29 15.52
C CYS A 616 -11.72 17.48 16.77
N LYS A 617 -12.18 17.86 17.96
CA LYS A 617 -11.85 17.19 19.23
C LYS A 617 -13.09 16.91 20.08
N ILE A 618 -13.85 15.84 19.80
CA ILE A 618 -14.87 15.33 20.75
C ILE A 618 -14.82 13.79 20.85
N PRO A 619 -14.56 13.20 22.04
CA PRO A 619 -14.55 11.75 22.26
C PRO A 619 -15.95 11.11 22.15
N LYS A 620 -16.02 9.82 21.78
CA LYS A 620 -17.30 9.09 21.61
C LYS A 620 -18.05 9.00 22.97
N PRO A 621 -19.29 9.52 23.12
CA PRO A 621 -20.00 9.57 24.39
C PRO A 621 -20.26 8.17 24.94
N GLY A 622 -20.07 7.99 26.24
CA GLY A 622 -20.17 6.70 26.93
C GLY A 622 -18.94 5.78 26.77
N TYR A 623 -18.00 6.13 25.90
CA TYR A 623 -16.74 5.40 25.71
C TYR A 623 -15.58 6.21 26.27
N ILE A 624 -14.67 5.53 26.94
CA ILE A 624 -13.40 6.09 27.42
C ILE A 624 -12.39 5.93 26.29
N HIS A 625 -11.94 7.05 25.71
CA HIS A 625 -10.96 7.05 24.62
C HIS A 625 -9.53 7.14 25.15
N PHE A 626 -8.63 6.38 24.52
CA PHE A 626 -7.21 6.34 24.83
C PHE A 626 -6.42 6.38 23.53
N ASP A 627 -5.51 7.33 23.34
CA ASP A 627 -4.54 7.19 22.25
C ASP A 627 -3.54 6.10 22.67
N SER A 628 -3.16 5.17 21.79
CA SER A 628 -2.18 4.12 22.14
C SER A 628 -0.82 4.70 22.52
N ASN A 629 -0.60 5.98 22.16
CA ASN A 629 0.55 6.80 22.52
C ASN A 629 0.32 7.74 23.71
N LYS A 630 -0.88 7.80 24.28
CA LYS A 630 -1.19 8.59 25.49
C LYS A 630 -2.20 7.83 26.36
N GLY A 631 -1.71 7.24 27.45
CA GLY A 631 -2.54 6.73 28.53
C GLY A 631 -3.60 7.75 28.98
N SER A 632 -4.76 7.28 29.40
CA SER A 632 -5.92 8.10 29.79
C SER A 632 -6.23 7.90 31.29
N PRO A 633 -7.20 8.59 31.89
CA PRO A 633 -7.16 9.98 32.40
C PRO A 633 -7.57 10.01 33.91
N HIS A 634 -7.27 10.98 34.79
CA HIS A 634 -7.57 12.41 34.79
C HIS A 634 -6.85 13.11 35.97
N SER A 635 -6.33 14.33 35.74
CA SER A 635 -6.67 15.59 36.44
C SER A 635 -5.44 16.54 36.53
N HIS A 636 -5.65 17.81 36.19
CA HIS A 636 -4.69 18.94 36.16
C HIS A 636 -3.73 19.09 34.96
N ARG A 637 -3.52 20.33 34.50
CA ARG A 637 -2.96 20.73 33.18
C ARG A 637 -1.51 20.31 32.85
N CYS A 638 -0.85 19.52 33.70
CA CYS A 638 0.44 18.88 33.41
C CYS A 638 0.38 17.33 33.39
N SER A 639 -0.77 16.70 33.62
CA SER A 639 -0.84 15.25 33.83
C SER A 639 -0.97 14.40 32.56
N ASN A 640 -1.26 14.99 31.39
CA ASN A 640 -1.35 14.29 30.09
C ASN A 640 -0.13 14.52 29.16
N VAL A 641 0.94 15.14 29.68
CA VAL A 641 2.17 15.42 28.95
C VAL A 641 3.32 14.70 29.64
N THR A 642 3.80 13.62 29.02
CA THR A 642 5.00 12.91 29.48
C THR A 642 6.22 13.50 28.78
N CYS A 643 6.85 14.48 29.41
CA CYS A 643 8.15 14.97 28.96
C CYS A 643 9.16 13.81 29.00
N LYS A 644 9.92 13.67 27.92
CA LYS A 644 10.91 12.60 27.69
C LYS A 644 12.21 12.90 28.42
N ASN A 645 13.06 11.88 28.54
CA ASN A 645 14.40 11.98 29.12
C ASN A 645 14.45 12.69 30.48
N GLY A 646 13.44 12.44 31.33
CA GLY A 646 13.36 13.01 32.68
C GLY A 646 12.85 14.46 32.78
N GLY A 647 12.40 15.08 31.67
CA GLY A 647 11.84 16.44 31.64
C GLY A 647 10.60 16.64 32.53
N ARG A 648 10.22 17.90 32.79
CA ARG A 648 9.07 18.27 33.64
C ARG A 648 8.11 19.21 32.90
N CYS A 649 6.81 18.93 32.97
CA CYS A 649 5.79 19.79 32.36
C CYS A 649 5.50 21.02 33.24
N ASN A 650 5.45 22.21 32.63
CA ASN A 650 5.09 23.49 33.25
C ASN A 650 3.81 24.07 32.61
N SER A 651 2.97 24.75 33.40
CA SER A 651 1.74 25.41 32.93
C SER A 651 1.53 26.74 33.67
N THR A 652 1.61 27.86 32.96
CA THR A 652 1.23 29.20 33.48
C THR A 652 -0.18 29.58 33.04
N CYS A 653 -0.96 30.20 33.92
CA CYS A 653 -2.35 30.60 33.66
C CYS A 653 -2.41 32.06 33.19
N ALA A 654 -2.53 32.29 31.88
CA ALA A 654 -3.16 33.47 31.28
C ALA A 654 -3.30 33.27 29.76
N GLU A 655 -4.54 33.27 29.29
CA GLU A 655 -5.04 33.62 27.94
C GLU A 655 -4.35 33.12 26.64
N ASP A 656 -3.51 32.09 26.68
CA ASP A 656 -3.16 31.25 25.52
C ASP A 656 -2.88 29.79 25.96
N PRO A 657 -3.05 28.76 25.10
CA PRO A 657 -2.95 27.35 25.51
C PRO A 657 -1.55 26.78 25.31
N GLU A 658 -0.53 27.28 26.01
CA GLU A 658 0.83 26.70 25.97
C GLU A 658 1.24 26.05 27.30
N TRP A 659 1.34 24.72 27.29
CA TRP A 659 2.15 23.95 28.23
C TRP A 659 3.53 23.73 27.60
N SER A 660 4.59 23.66 28.40
CA SER A 660 5.94 23.40 27.89
C SER A 660 6.69 22.37 28.75
N CYS A 661 7.50 21.54 28.09
CA CYS A 661 8.42 20.65 28.79
C CYS A 661 9.70 21.41 29.13
N ILE A 662 10.00 21.53 30.41
CA ILE A 662 11.29 21.98 30.91
C ILE A 662 12.23 20.78 30.82
N CYS A 663 13.18 20.87 29.91
CA CYS A 663 14.15 19.83 29.64
C CYS A 663 15.25 19.80 30.70
N GLN A 664 15.75 18.59 30.98
CA GLN A 664 16.93 18.44 31.81
C GLN A 664 18.14 19.02 31.05
N PRO A 665 19.17 19.50 31.77
CA PRO A 665 20.44 19.88 31.15
C PRO A 665 20.91 18.75 30.22
N ASN A 666 21.41 19.13 29.04
CA ASN A 666 21.84 18.24 27.97
C ASN A 666 20.72 17.50 27.20
N THR A 667 19.45 17.94 27.33
CA THR A 667 18.32 17.48 26.50
C THR A 667 17.58 18.66 25.89
N THR A 668 17.04 18.47 24.68
CA THR A 668 16.33 19.49 23.90
C THR A 668 15.16 18.88 23.13
N GLY A 669 14.42 19.70 22.39
CA GLY A 669 13.19 19.31 21.71
C GLY A 669 11.94 19.66 22.53
N MET A 670 10.80 19.72 21.85
CA MET A 670 9.54 20.20 22.43
C MET A 670 9.02 19.30 23.57
N LEU A 671 9.40 18.02 23.58
CA LEU A 671 9.14 17.05 24.63
C LEU A 671 10.42 16.63 25.36
N CYS A 672 11.56 17.28 25.13
CA CYS A 672 12.87 16.87 25.64
C CYS A 672 13.37 15.54 25.07
N GLU A 673 12.94 15.20 23.86
CA GLU A 673 13.18 13.92 23.20
C GLU A 673 14.58 13.77 22.60
N GLN A 674 15.35 14.86 22.47
CA GLN A 674 16.68 14.85 21.87
C GLN A 674 17.76 15.06 22.93
N PHE A 675 18.89 14.36 22.84
CA PHE A 675 20.10 14.69 23.60
C PHE A 675 20.90 15.77 22.87
N THR A 676 21.46 16.74 23.60
CA THR A 676 22.29 17.77 22.98
C THR A 676 23.72 17.25 22.78
N GLY A 677 24.25 17.33 21.56
CA GLY A 677 25.69 17.28 21.31
C GLY A 677 26.32 15.95 20.90
N ASP A 678 25.61 14.82 20.82
CA ASP A 678 26.12 13.53 20.34
C ASP A 678 24.96 12.57 19.95
N ALA A 679 25.26 11.38 19.43
CA ALA A 679 24.27 10.32 19.18
C ALA A 679 23.51 9.91 20.48
N ASP A 680 22.29 9.37 20.32
CA ASP A 680 21.47 8.88 21.44
C ASP A 680 22.26 7.86 22.31
N PRO A 681 22.18 7.97 23.65
CA PRO A 681 22.95 7.11 24.55
C PRO A 681 22.53 5.65 24.39
N SER A 682 23.49 4.75 24.48
CA SER A 682 23.27 3.31 24.32
C SER A 682 22.86 2.60 25.61
N SER A 683 23.05 3.24 26.77
CA SER A 683 22.77 2.68 28.09
C SER A 683 22.38 3.75 29.12
N CYS A 684 21.69 3.35 30.19
CA CYS A 684 21.41 4.23 31.33
C CYS A 684 22.67 4.70 32.06
N LYS A 685 23.77 3.94 31.95
CA LYS A 685 25.07 4.36 32.47
C LYS A 685 25.59 5.57 31.70
N GLU A 686 25.48 5.54 30.38
CA GLU A 686 25.85 6.66 29.53
C GLU A 686 24.96 7.89 29.80
N VAL A 687 23.65 7.68 30.01
CA VAL A 687 22.73 8.74 30.46
C VAL A 687 23.21 9.36 31.79
N HIS A 688 23.59 8.53 32.77
CA HIS A 688 24.12 8.96 34.05
C HIS A 688 25.44 9.73 33.92
N ASP A 689 26.35 9.24 33.08
CA ASP A 689 27.68 9.82 32.86
C ASP A 689 27.59 11.16 32.10
N ARG A 690 26.54 11.35 31.29
CA ARG A 690 26.18 12.65 30.65
C ARG A 690 25.57 13.67 31.63
N GLY A 691 25.51 13.35 32.92
CA GLY A 691 25.12 14.28 33.99
C GLY A 691 23.65 14.25 34.39
N LEU A 692 22.84 13.34 33.82
CA LEU A 692 21.44 13.16 34.21
C LEU A 692 21.36 12.29 35.46
N LYS A 693 20.55 12.69 36.46
CA LYS A 693 20.51 12.06 37.80
C LYS A 693 19.11 11.62 38.25
N LYS A 694 18.12 11.62 37.36
CA LYS A 694 16.71 11.37 37.72
C LYS A 694 16.26 9.99 37.26
N ASP A 695 15.68 9.20 38.17
CA ASP A 695 15.04 7.93 37.82
C ASP A 695 13.81 8.18 36.94
N ALA A 696 13.87 7.72 35.70
CA ALA A 696 12.82 7.89 34.70
C ALA A 696 13.05 6.97 33.49
N ALA A 697 12.09 6.92 32.57
CA ALA A 697 12.30 6.35 31.25
C ALA A 697 13.12 7.31 30.36
N TYR A 698 14.16 6.78 29.73
CA TYR A 698 15.02 7.49 28.78
C TYR A 698 15.02 6.79 27.43
N ILE A 699 15.20 7.56 26.36
CA ILE A 699 15.38 7.04 25.01
C ILE A 699 16.82 6.58 24.86
N LEU A 700 17.00 5.30 24.55
CA LEU A 700 18.30 4.66 24.34
C LEU A 700 18.41 4.12 22.92
N ASN A 701 19.61 4.15 22.33
CA ASN A 701 19.88 3.53 21.04
C ASN A 701 20.43 2.11 21.21
N MET A 702 19.73 1.11 20.69
CA MET A 702 20.14 -0.30 20.72
C MET A 702 19.94 -0.92 19.34
N GLU A 703 21.00 -1.51 18.77
CA GLU A 703 20.99 -2.12 17.42
C GLU A 703 20.40 -1.18 16.34
N ASP A 704 20.84 0.09 16.32
CA ASP A 704 20.37 1.16 15.42
C ASP A 704 18.87 1.51 15.53
N ARG A 705 18.28 1.29 16.71
CA ARG A 705 16.88 1.61 17.02
C ARG A 705 16.75 2.34 18.35
N SER A 706 15.91 3.37 18.39
CA SER A 706 15.56 4.10 19.61
C SER A 706 14.49 3.33 20.41
N VAL A 707 14.77 3.05 21.69
CA VAL A 707 13.90 2.32 22.62
C VAL A 707 13.82 3.08 23.94
N GLU A 708 12.61 3.25 24.50
CA GLU A 708 12.45 3.81 25.85
C GLU A 708 12.60 2.71 26.91
N ILE A 709 13.52 2.92 27.85
CA ILE A 709 13.77 2.00 28.96
C ILE A 709 13.88 2.79 30.26
N TYR A 710 13.32 2.26 31.33
CA TYR A 710 13.47 2.83 32.67
C TYR A 710 14.92 2.74 33.14
N CYS A 711 15.49 3.91 33.45
CA CYS A 711 16.81 4.05 34.03
C CYS A 711 16.70 4.39 35.52
N HIS A 712 17.36 3.60 36.34
CA HIS A 712 17.65 3.98 37.73
C HIS A 712 18.99 4.71 37.76
N LEU A 713 18.93 6.04 37.80
CA LEU A 713 20.09 6.94 37.83
C LEU A 713 20.47 7.35 39.25
N THR A 714 19.68 6.97 40.25
CA THR A 714 19.96 7.12 41.68
C THR A 714 20.48 5.82 42.29
N VAL A 715 21.03 5.92 43.50
CA VAL A 715 21.60 4.79 44.24
C VAL A 715 20.51 3.75 44.53
N ILE A 716 20.69 2.54 44.01
CA ILE A 716 19.89 1.37 44.43
C ILE A 716 20.62 0.70 45.60
N ASP A 717 19.92 0.53 46.72
CA ASP A 717 20.48 -0.14 47.89
C ASP A 717 20.97 -1.57 47.55
N GLY A 718 22.19 -1.90 47.95
CA GLY A 718 22.88 -3.16 47.56
C GLY A 718 23.42 -3.23 46.13
N CYS A 719 23.06 -2.31 45.22
CA CYS A 719 23.64 -2.22 43.88
C CYS A 719 24.57 -1.01 43.67
N GLY A 720 24.36 0.06 44.43
CA GLY A 720 25.15 1.28 44.33
C GLY A 720 24.74 2.18 43.15
N ASP A 721 25.49 3.27 42.99
CA ASP A 721 25.30 4.24 41.90
C ASP A 721 25.89 3.74 40.57
N GLY A 722 25.43 4.30 39.44
CA GLY A 722 26.06 4.07 38.13
C GLY A 722 25.13 3.99 36.91
N GLY A 723 23.84 4.33 37.05
CA GLY A 723 22.90 4.33 35.92
C GLY A 723 22.51 2.93 35.44
N TRP A 724 21.56 2.29 36.13
CA TRP A 724 21.14 0.92 35.85
C TRP A 724 20.06 0.86 34.77
N THR A 725 20.27 0.00 33.77
CA THR A 725 19.32 -0.22 32.67
C THR A 725 18.43 -1.42 32.96
N LEU A 726 17.11 -1.22 33.01
CA LEU A 726 16.17 -2.31 33.27
C LEU A 726 16.18 -3.32 32.11
N ALA A 727 16.27 -4.62 32.43
CA ALA A 727 16.26 -5.71 31.43
C ALA A 727 15.04 -6.63 31.54
N ILE A 728 14.66 -7.00 32.76
CA ILE A 728 13.58 -7.94 33.02
C ILE A 728 12.94 -7.67 34.39
N LYS A 729 11.62 -7.84 34.49
CA LYS A 729 10.87 -7.99 35.74
C LYS A 729 10.05 -9.27 35.64
N ALA A 730 10.20 -10.17 36.60
CA ALA A 730 9.48 -11.43 36.64
C ALA A 730 8.71 -11.53 37.96
N ASP A 731 7.47 -12.02 37.87
CA ASP A 731 6.59 -12.20 39.03
C ASP A 731 6.52 -13.69 39.35
N GLY A 732 7.10 -14.07 40.48
CA GLY A 732 7.19 -15.48 40.90
C GLY A 732 5.82 -16.16 41.12
N ALA A 733 4.72 -15.40 41.22
CA ALA A 733 3.37 -15.96 41.29
C ALA A 733 2.79 -16.33 39.91
N LYS A 734 3.46 -15.96 38.82
CA LYS A 734 2.99 -16.16 37.44
C LYS A 734 3.84 -17.19 36.71
N THR A 735 3.24 -17.79 35.67
CA THR A 735 3.89 -18.83 34.85
C THR A 735 4.65 -18.26 33.63
N THR A 736 4.75 -16.94 33.51
CA THR A 736 5.33 -16.25 32.35
C THR A 736 6.81 -16.58 32.17
N PHE A 737 7.58 -16.50 33.26
CA PHE A 737 9.03 -16.69 33.28
C PHE A 737 9.44 -18.02 33.94
N LEU A 738 8.60 -19.06 33.79
CA LEU A 738 9.02 -20.42 34.15
C LEU A 738 10.34 -20.80 33.45
N TYR A 739 11.07 -21.75 34.02
CA TYR A 739 12.38 -22.16 33.49
C TYR A 739 12.33 -22.53 32.00
N GLU A 740 11.33 -23.29 31.57
CA GLU A 740 11.13 -23.73 30.17
C GLU A 740 10.54 -22.66 29.25
N SER A 741 10.27 -21.45 29.78
CA SER A 741 9.67 -20.39 28.98
C SER A 741 10.58 -20.03 27.80
N SER A 742 10.01 -20.04 26.60
CA SER A 742 10.70 -19.59 25.38
C SER A 742 11.16 -18.13 25.48
N LEU A 743 10.61 -17.34 26.40
CA LEU A 743 11.05 -15.97 26.69
C LEU A 743 12.51 -15.90 27.16
N TRP A 744 13.10 -16.97 27.71
CA TRP A 744 14.52 -16.97 28.06
C TRP A 744 15.43 -17.11 26.84
N THR A 745 14.94 -17.75 25.79
CA THR A 745 15.73 -18.22 24.63
C THR A 745 15.38 -17.52 23.31
N ASN A 746 14.43 -16.58 23.32
CA ASN A 746 14.06 -15.77 22.15
C ASN A 746 14.51 -14.31 22.28
N LYS A 747 14.59 -13.59 21.15
CA LYS A 747 14.80 -12.13 21.11
C LYS A 747 13.48 -11.38 20.93
N LEU A 748 12.45 -11.80 21.68
CA LEU A 748 11.15 -11.12 21.74
C LEU A 748 11.01 -10.39 23.08
N ALA A 749 10.54 -9.15 23.04
CA ALA A 749 10.14 -8.40 24.23
C ALA A 749 8.83 -8.94 24.80
N TYR A 750 8.66 -8.84 26.11
CA TYR A 750 7.42 -9.17 26.81
C TYR A 750 6.97 -7.95 27.61
N ASN A 751 5.74 -7.49 27.41
CA ASN A 751 5.16 -6.34 28.11
C ASN A 751 6.13 -5.13 28.25
N PRO A 752 6.61 -4.54 27.14
CA PRO A 752 7.62 -3.48 27.17
C PRO A 752 7.13 -2.19 27.87
N SER A 753 5.80 -1.97 27.94
CA SER A 753 5.22 -0.82 28.66
C SER A 753 5.49 -0.87 30.16
N ALA A 754 5.52 -2.06 30.75
CA ALA A 754 5.97 -2.24 32.14
C ALA A 754 7.46 -1.95 32.31
N GLY A 755 8.23 -1.85 31.23
CA GLY A 755 9.64 -1.43 31.25
C GLY A 755 9.86 0.07 31.32
N LEU A 756 8.79 0.88 31.35
CA LEU A 756 8.84 2.34 31.49
C LEU A 756 8.71 2.81 32.93
N THR A 757 8.61 1.87 33.87
CA THR A 757 8.46 2.08 35.31
C THR A 757 9.47 1.19 36.05
N GLY A 758 9.88 1.63 37.25
CA GLY A 758 10.84 0.92 38.09
C GLY A 758 10.28 -0.35 38.73
N PHE A 759 10.60 -0.58 40.01
CA PHE A 759 10.29 -1.80 40.76
C PHE A 759 8.81 -1.99 41.17
N ASP A 760 7.90 -1.83 40.21
CA ASP A 760 6.50 -2.23 40.34
C ASP A 760 6.29 -3.73 40.09
N ASN A 761 5.04 -4.18 40.22
CA ASN A 761 4.68 -5.60 40.14
C ASN A 761 4.26 -6.04 38.72
N GLN A 762 4.62 -5.27 37.68
CA GLN A 762 4.31 -5.62 36.30
C GLN A 762 5.49 -6.33 35.63
N GLU A 763 5.26 -7.54 35.14
CA GLU A 763 6.27 -8.34 34.44
C GLU A 763 6.70 -7.68 33.13
N THR A 764 8.00 -7.70 32.80
CA THR A 764 8.54 -7.20 31.53
C THR A 764 9.79 -7.94 31.11
N LYS A 765 10.08 -7.98 29.81
CA LYS A 765 11.37 -8.33 29.21
C LYS A 765 11.64 -7.36 28.07
N LEU A 766 12.78 -6.68 28.13
CA LEU A 766 13.11 -5.57 27.23
C LEU A 766 14.25 -5.92 26.27
N PRO A 767 14.45 -5.15 25.18
CA PRO A 767 15.58 -5.33 24.27
C PRO A 767 16.95 -5.30 24.92
N SER A 768 17.10 -4.56 26.02
CA SER A 768 18.29 -4.59 26.87
C SER A 768 18.65 -5.99 27.38
N TYR A 769 17.72 -6.95 27.42
CA TYR A 769 18.03 -8.34 27.73
C TYR A 769 18.97 -8.99 26.69
N TRP A 770 18.82 -8.69 25.41
CA TRP A 770 19.59 -9.33 24.33
C TRP A 770 20.54 -8.40 23.56
N ALA A 771 20.44 -7.09 23.79
CA ALA A 771 21.20 -6.08 23.05
C ALA A 771 22.14 -5.23 23.94
N MET A 772 22.19 -5.48 25.25
CA MET A 772 23.00 -4.69 26.19
C MET A 772 24.21 -5.47 26.73
N PRO A 773 25.44 -5.07 26.38
CA PRO A 773 26.63 -5.52 27.07
C PRO A 773 26.67 -5.04 28.52
N PHE A 774 27.15 -5.86 29.44
CA PHE A 774 27.26 -5.48 30.86
C PHE A 774 28.50 -6.11 31.51
N THR A 775 28.97 -5.49 32.59
CA THR A 775 30.09 -5.98 33.44
C THR A 775 29.64 -6.38 34.85
N LYS A 776 28.40 -6.02 35.21
CA LYS A 776 27.73 -6.37 36.45
C LYS A 776 26.22 -6.28 36.27
N ILE A 777 25.46 -7.07 37.02
CA ILE A 777 23.98 -7.07 37.01
C ILE A 777 23.49 -6.69 38.39
N CYS A 778 22.52 -5.80 38.48
CA CYS A 778 21.76 -5.58 39.72
C CYS A 778 20.55 -6.53 39.73
N ILE A 779 20.45 -7.40 40.73
CA ILE A 779 19.29 -8.28 40.93
C ILE A 779 18.55 -7.85 42.19
N GLY A 780 17.22 -7.79 42.11
CA GLY A 780 16.35 -7.42 43.23
C GLY A 780 15.20 -8.40 43.41
N PHE A 781 14.90 -8.73 44.67
CA PHE A 781 13.77 -9.57 45.07
C PHE A 781 12.83 -8.75 45.91
N LYS A 782 11.56 -8.74 45.52
CA LYS A 782 10.49 -8.05 46.23
C LYS A 782 9.56 -9.07 46.86
N VAL A 783 9.49 -9.09 48.19
CA VAL A 783 8.58 -9.95 48.96
C VAL A 783 7.67 -9.05 49.78
N GLY A 784 6.38 -9.05 49.45
CA GLY A 784 5.46 -8.01 49.91
C GLY A 784 5.92 -6.64 49.41
N ASP A 785 6.06 -5.68 50.32
CA ASP A 785 6.59 -4.34 50.01
C ASP A 785 8.10 -4.20 50.23
N THR A 786 8.78 -5.27 50.69
CA THR A 786 10.22 -5.24 50.94
C THR A 786 10.99 -5.65 49.69
N LEU A 787 11.68 -4.69 49.07
CA LEU A 787 12.65 -4.94 48.01
C LEU A 787 14.05 -5.00 48.61
N LYS A 788 14.79 -6.06 48.30
CA LYS A 788 16.22 -6.16 48.57
C LYS A 788 16.96 -6.49 47.29
N SER A 789 18.13 -5.89 47.12
CA SER A 789 18.92 -6.02 45.91
C SER A 789 20.39 -6.25 46.21
N MET A 790 21.08 -6.82 45.22
CA MET A 790 22.53 -7.01 45.25
C MET A 790 23.11 -6.94 43.85
N THR A 791 24.41 -6.70 43.75
CA THR A 791 25.14 -6.79 42.48
C THR A 791 25.76 -8.16 42.26
N ILE A 792 25.62 -8.69 41.06
CA ILE A 792 26.33 -9.85 40.53
C ILE A 792 27.43 -9.35 39.58
N PRO A 793 28.73 -9.44 39.94
CA PRO A 793 29.81 -9.13 39.00
C PRO A 793 29.89 -10.22 37.93
N TYR A 794 29.61 -9.85 36.68
CA TYR A 794 29.65 -10.78 35.54
C TYR A 794 29.70 -10.00 34.23
N THR A 795 30.62 -10.37 33.33
CA THR A 795 30.79 -9.68 32.04
C THR A 795 30.26 -10.51 30.88
N ALA A 796 29.37 -9.94 30.07
CA ALA A 796 28.85 -10.56 28.86
C ALA A 796 28.35 -9.54 27.83
N THR A 797 28.11 -10.00 26.61
CA THR A 797 27.55 -9.22 25.50
C THR A 797 26.05 -8.97 25.64
N SER A 798 25.33 -9.86 26.33
CA SER A 798 23.93 -9.68 26.74
C SER A 798 23.48 -10.77 27.73
N LEU A 799 22.35 -10.57 28.42
CA LEU A 799 21.78 -11.61 29.29
C LEU A 799 21.28 -12.80 28.47
N TYR A 800 20.79 -12.54 27.26
CA TYR A 800 20.43 -13.56 26.28
C TYR A 800 21.62 -14.51 26.01
N ASP A 801 22.81 -13.98 25.76
CA ASP A 801 23.99 -14.82 25.44
C ASP A 801 24.45 -15.68 26.63
N VAL A 802 24.10 -15.27 27.86
CA VAL A 802 24.42 -15.97 29.10
C VAL A 802 23.36 -17.02 29.47
N ILE A 803 22.10 -16.83 29.06
CA ILE A 803 20.97 -17.63 29.53
C ILE A 803 20.41 -18.54 28.42
N ALA A 804 20.35 -18.08 27.18
CA ALA A 804 19.56 -18.69 26.11
C ALA A 804 20.01 -20.10 25.69
N ASP A 805 21.30 -20.41 25.82
CA ASP A 805 21.85 -21.72 25.46
C ASP A 805 21.60 -22.81 26.52
N GLY A 806 21.05 -22.43 27.68
CA GLY A 806 20.78 -23.35 28.78
C GLY A 806 22.02 -23.84 29.55
N THR A 807 23.22 -23.38 29.19
CA THR A 807 24.48 -23.83 29.82
C THR A 807 24.64 -23.22 31.21
N TYR A 808 25.00 -24.03 32.20
CA TYR A 808 25.30 -23.57 33.55
C TYR A 808 26.55 -22.67 33.56
N ARG A 809 26.46 -21.50 34.21
CA ARG A 809 27.58 -20.57 34.40
C ARG A 809 27.62 -20.11 35.85
N GLY A 810 28.67 -20.49 36.58
CA GLY A 810 28.81 -20.20 38.01
C GLY A 810 29.26 -18.77 38.31
N THR A 811 28.75 -18.19 39.40
CA THR A 811 29.14 -16.87 39.92
C THR A 811 29.75 -17.01 41.32
N THR A 812 30.94 -17.59 41.44
CA THR A 812 31.54 -18.10 42.71
C THR A 812 31.93 -17.04 43.74
N GLN A 813 31.51 -15.78 43.59
CA GLN A 813 31.95 -14.64 44.39
C GLN A 813 30.83 -14.00 45.23
N ILE A 814 29.58 -14.45 45.10
CA ILE A 814 28.44 -13.86 45.82
C ILE A 814 28.23 -14.58 47.15
N GLY A 815 28.15 -15.92 47.09
CA GLY A 815 28.04 -16.76 48.27
C GLY A 815 26.65 -16.77 48.91
N LYS A 816 26.43 -17.83 49.69
CA LYS A 816 25.13 -18.18 50.28
C LYS A 816 24.51 -17.08 51.15
N THR A 817 25.33 -16.33 51.89
CA THR A 817 24.85 -15.26 52.78
C THR A 817 24.20 -14.13 52.01
N ALA A 818 24.78 -13.73 50.87
CA ALA A 818 24.25 -12.65 50.04
C ALA A 818 22.91 -13.04 49.39
N TRP A 819 22.78 -14.25 48.84
CA TRP A 819 21.51 -14.77 48.30
C TRP A 819 20.41 -14.86 49.37
N ARG A 820 20.73 -15.33 50.58
CA ARG A 820 19.77 -15.35 51.70
C ARG A 820 19.33 -13.95 52.11
N SER A 821 20.20 -12.96 51.96
CA SER A 821 19.91 -11.61 52.42
C SER A 821 18.73 -10.99 51.65
N LEU A 822 18.51 -11.40 50.38
CA LEU A 822 17.47 -10.91 49.48
C LEU A 822 16.04 -11.28 49.90
N VAL A 823 15.85 -12.38 50.65
CA VAL A 823 14.53 -12.82 51.11
C VAL A 823 14.55 -12.99 52.63
N ALA A 824 13.86 -12.08 53.32
CA ALA A 824 13.76 -12.11 54.78
C ALA A 824 13.07 -13.40 55.28
N GLY A 825 13.61 -14.00 56.34
CA GLY A 825 13.09 -15.28 56.88
C GLY A 825 13.47 -16.52 56.04
N SER A 826 14.27 -16.37 54.98
CA SER A 826 14.71 -17.49 54.16
C SER A 826 15.71 -18.41 54.88
N SER A 827 15.52 -19.72 54.76
CA SER A 827 16.47 -20.72 55.22
C SER A 827 16.96 -21.59 54.07
N MET A 828 18.24 -21.94 54.08
CA MET A 828 18.89 -22.71 53.02
C MET A 828 19.70 -23.83 53.63
N GLN A 829 19.52 -25.04 53.10
CA GLN A 829 20.20 -26.24 53.56
C GLN A 829 21.72 -26.16 53.35
N THR A 830 22.48 -26.91 54.13
CA THR A 830 23.95 -26.81 54.21
C THR A 830 24.70 -27.30 52.97
N ASN A 831 24.10 -28.19 52.16
CA ASN A 831 24.76 -28.91 51.07
C ASN A 831 24.19 -28.57 49.68
N CYS A 832 25.00 -28.76 48.62
CA CYS A 832 24.73 -28.48 47.20
C CYS A 832 24.61 -26.99 46.87
N ASN A 833 25.69 -26.21 47.06
CA ASN A 833 25.73 -24.75 46.90
C ASN A 833 26.10 -24.33 45.46
N GLN A 834 25.17 -24.46 44.50
CA GLN A 834 25.41 -23.97 43.13
C GLN A 834 24.74 -22.61 42.95
N GLU A 835 25.51 -21.61 42.51
CA GLU A 835 25.02 -20.27 42.19
C GLU A 835 25.38 -19.87 40.77
N GLY A 836 24.57 -18.98 40.18
CA GLY A 836 24.84 -18.38 38.87
C GLY A 836 23.67 -18.49 37.90
N PHE A 837 23.97 -18.72 36.62
CA PHE A 837 23.00 -18.80 35.53
C PHE A 837 22.71 -20.25 35.14
N ASN A 838 21.46 -20.55 34.76
CA ASN A 838 20.99 -21.89 34.38
C ASN A 838 21.33 -22.98 35.41
N VAL A 839 21.19 -22.67 36.70
CA VAL A 839 21.55 -23.55 37.82
C VAL A 839 20.60 -24.75 37.91
N GLY A 840 21.18 -25.96 38.00
CA GLY A 840 20.46 -27.20 38.30
C GLY A 840 19.33 -27.57 37.33
N GLY A 841 19.32 -27.01 36.11
CA GLY A 841 18.29 -27.25 35.11
C GLY A 841 16.89 -26.72 35.49
N ARG A 842 16.80 -25.83 36.48
CA ARG A 842 15.51 -25.32 37.01
C ARG A 842 15.50 -23.85 37.40
N LEU A 843 16.67 -23.21 37.54
CA LEU A 843 16.80 -21.79 37.86
C LEU A 843 17.55 -21.08 36.73
N ARG A 844 17.04 -19.94 36.25
CA ARG A 844 17.70 -19.16 35.20
C ARG A 844 18.78 -18.23 35.75
N VAL A 845 18.53 -17.63 36.92
CA VAL A 845 19.50 -16.90 37.74
C VAL A 845 19.14 -17.18 39.19
N GLY A 846 20.08 -17.63 40.03
CA GLY A 846 19.77 -17.89 41.43
C GLY A 846 20.78 -18.79 42.14
N PHE A 847 20.36 -19.31 43.29
CA PHE A 847 21.15 -20.24 44.09
C PHE A 847 20.34 -21.51 44.37
N ALA A 848 20.80 -22.64 43.86
CA ALA A 848 20.22 -23.93 44.20
C ALA A 848 20.86 -24.45 45.50
N SER A 849 20.01 -24.85 46.46
CA SER A 849 20.31 -25.83 47.51
C SER A 849 19.38 -27.04 47.29
N ASN A 850 19.74 -28.26 47.70
CA ASN A 850 19.19 -29.49 47.11
C ASN A 850 17.63 -29.70 47.14
N LYS A 851 17.21 -30.77 46.44
CA LYS A 851 15.90 -31.20 45.86
C LYS A 851 14.53 -30.70 46.34
N LYS A 852 14.35 -29.82 47.33
CA LYS A 852 13.00 -29.36 47.72
C LYS A 852 12.78 -27.84 47.86
N ASN A 853 13.80 -26.99 48.02
CA ASN A 853 13.60 -25.53 48.17
C ASN A 853 14.70 -24.71 47.45
N PRO A 854 14.59 -24.46 46.12
CA PRO A 854 15.39 -23.43 45.44
C PRO A 854 14.95 -22.01 45.83
N LEU A 855 15.90 -21.06 45.88
CA LEU A 855 15.68 -19.62 46.12
C LEU A 855 16.02 -18.80 44.87
#